data_AF-A0A094DLZ8-F1
#
_entry.id   AF-A0A094DLZ8-F1
#
_cell.length_a   1.000
_cell.length_b   1.000
_cell.length_c   1.000
_cell.angle_alpha   90.00
_cell.angle_beta   90.00
_cell.angle_gamma   90.00
#
_symmetry.space_group_name_H-M   'P 1'
#
loop_
_entity.id
_entity.type
_entity.pdbx_description
1 polymer ?
#
loop_
_entity_poly.entity_id
_entity_poly.type
_entity_poly.pdbx_seq_one_letter_code
_entity_poly.pdbx_strand_id
1 'polypeptide(L)'
;MAHPPVATLSPGIAGFSWSTHRLLRPLQDKALENCIPSQLGIVSIVQLQLLPGLSVLKKATPARRLWLATLQYISTIPGWESTLWGTDTNQDREDICLLIQWDHHTAWTRFQGSIGLSLMLGMLGKNPSNKCLCLRLPLFVTVPRILNLFCFTLERDALEEERVKFIEQWQKFEGEWRQGRMEPCSGWLEKDGARATGVGNTDHKIVANTLMAFAEVQEMVFCVLAFEGAEKGIAAKEANEIATEADDLMGMTVRALRTTVIRKFSLSTTVDLDSEAREIHLSSELNDHPRANSLISLLQHSPHRHYSERTGISFNIDVNQENTLRAAQAGERQFPGPHGGYKQMGDIHQYMSPALPFLEVHGESTVDMIWFNFKPGTLDLNDLTKKSFLDFRLDFRDREGCNDIVWCRGVEEPDDCAVLIHWKSVEARKANSQFIRDSTNEFVRKSGSLTDEPQLFDFNAKSDRLSYDGPLSIIEFPLLEVTTLEIPNSPRAQFLFERFYGAYQSTTHINGRLGSQRIERACDAKTFFSHDQALSSSAALKAGTRDNIDKVYFTGLMGWKSVEAMQEWYTDFARCEIYERLGHKTDALRSVCAEPGNIKSRIMILAVFSAQLVSRYVWTDVSQNRSSKLQLPDGSGHAFNTNPEARAELFMLLLADAGSNS
;
A
#
# COMPACT_ATOMS: atom_id res chain seq x y z
N MET A 1 55.07 50.26 -17.09
CA MET A 1 53.71 50.77 -16.82
C MET A 1 52.76 50.10 -17.80
N ALA A 2 51.90 49.20 -17.31
CA ALA A 2 50.57 48.87 -17.83
C ALA A 2 50.13 47.54 -17.19
N HIS A 3 49.40 47.64 -16.08
CA HIS A 3 48.62 46.53 -15.53
C HIS A 3 47.40 46.28 -16.41
N PRO A 4 46.97 45.03 -16.62
CA PRO A 4 45.66 44.75 -17.18
C PRO A 4 44.57 44.89 -16.10
N PRO A 5 43.32 45.16 -16.52
CA PRO A 5 42.24 45.58 -15.64
C PRO A 5 41.63 44.40 -14.88
N VAL A 6 41.21 44.73 -13.65
CA VAL A 6 40.29 43.96 -12.81
C VAL A 6 38.94 43.87 -13.53
N ALA A 7 38.47 42.65 -13.77
CA ALA A 7 37.07 42.36 -14.05
C ALA A 7 36.49 41.53 -12.89
N THR A 8 35.80 42.23 -12.00
CA THR A 8 34.87 41.69 -11.03
C THR A 8 33.73 40.98 -11.76
N LEU A 9 33.58 39.67 -11.51
CA LEU A 9 32.36 38.92 -11.82
C LEU A 9 32.01 38.07 -10.59
N SER A 10 31.15 38.64 -9.74
CA SER A 10 30.15 37.83 -9.03
C SER A 10 29.03 37.56 -10.03
N PRO A 11 28.70 36.29 -10.29
CA PRO A 11 27.35 35.80 -10.02
C PRO A 11 27.43 34.34 -9.51
N GLY A 12 26.47 33.75 -8.82
CA GLY A 12 25.04 33.89 -8.87
C GLY A 12 24.47 32.55 -8.39
N ILE A 13 23.50 32.66 -7.50
CA ILE A 13 22.68 31.60 -6.92
C ILE A 13 21.92 30.86 -8.03
N ALA A 14 21.98 29.52 -8.05
CA ALA A 14 20.98 28.68 -8.71
C ALA A 14 21.15 27.21 -8.26
N GLY A 15 20.06 26.59 -7.80
CA GLY A 15 20.06 25.25 -7.25
C GLY A 15 20.31 24.14 -8.27
N PHE A 16 20.89 23.03 -7.80
CA PHE A 16 21.14 21.85 -8.64
C PHE A 16 20.61 20.56 -8.02
N SER A 17 19.59 20.03 -8.69
CA SER A 17 19.05 18.68 -8.58
C SER A 17 20.03 17.73 -9.25
N TRP A 18 20.16 16.49 -8.76
CA TRP A 18 20.76 15.40 -9.54
C TRP A 18 19.82 15.00 -10.69
N SER A 19 19.72 15.88 -11.68
CA SER A 19 19.26 15.57 -13.02
C SER A 19 20.48 15.73 -13.91
N THR A 20 21.22 14.63 -14.11
CA THR A 20 22.24 14.47 -15.17
C THR A 20 23.49 15.37 -15.10
N HIS A 21 23.51 16.46 -14.32
CA HIS A 21 24.45 17.58 -14.53
C HIS A 21 25.68 17.65 -13.61
N ARG A 22 25.71 16.98 -12.45
CA ARG A 22 26.83 17.12 -11.51
C ARG A 22 28.06 16.28 -11.83
N LEU A 23 27.87 15.10 -12.43
CA LEU A 23 28.97 14.38 -13.06
C LEU A 23 29.52 15.17 -14.25
N LEU A 24 28.69 15.96 -14.95
CA LEU A 24 29.07 16.64 -16.20
C LEU A 24 29.71 18.04 -16.06
N ARG A 25 29.86 18.61 -14.85
CA ARG A 25 30.41 19.97 -14.71
C ARG A 25 31.94 20.10 -14.76
N PRO A 26 32.73 19.08 -14.39
CA PRO A 26 34.10 18.99 -14.85
C PRO A 26 34.20 18.50 -16.31
N LEU A 27 33.10 18.03 -16.93
CA LEU A 27 33.08 17.26 -18.19
C LEU A 27 32.48 18.00 -19.40
N GLN A 28 32.52 19.34 -19.44
CA GLN A 28 32.27 20.05 -20.71
C GLN A 28 33.46 19.97 -21.67
N ASP A 29 34.61 19.46 -21.23
CA ASP A 29 35.66 18.99 -22.13
C ASP A 29 35.35 17.56 -22.57
N LYS A 30 34.99 17.39 -23.85
CA LYS A 30 34.82 16.10 -24.56
C LYS A 30 36.00 15.11 -24.42
N ALA A 31 37.09 15.49 -23.77
CA ALA A 31 38.25 14.65 -23.50
C ALA A 31 38.12 13.77 -22.23
N LEU A 32 37.19 14.06 -21.30
CA LEU A 32 37.08 13.35 -20.01
C LEU A 32 35.83 12.47 -19.83
N GLU A 33 34.98 12.25 -20.84
CA GLU A 33 33.96 11.19 -20.78
C GLU A 33 34.56 9.79 -20.53
N ASN A 34 35.88 9.64 -20.74
CA ASN A 34 36.67 8.46 -20.39
C ASN A 34 37.20 8.43 -18.93
N CYS A 35 36.85 9.40 -18.07
CA CYS A 35 37.50 9.61 -16.77
C CYS A 35 36.63 9.43 -15.53
N ILE A 36 35.33 9.16 -15.63
CA ILE A 36 34.69 8.32 -14.60
C ILE A 36 35.08 6.91 -15.02
N PRO A 37 35.94 6.20 -14.27
CA PRO A 37 36.22 4.82 -14.61
C PRO A 37 34.86 4.13 -14.70
N SER A 38 34.55 3.57 -15.86
CA SER A 38 33.37 2.72 -16.11
C SER A 38 33.35 1.44 -15.24
N GLN A 39 34.15 1.44 -14.16
CA GLN A 39 34.45 0.38 -13.22
C GLN A 39 34.12 0.77 -11.77
N LEU A 40 33.83 2.04 -11.46
CA LEU A 40 33.43 2.45 -10.11
C LEU A 40 31.93 2.25 -9.92
N GLY A 41 31.57 1.22 -9.16
CA GLY A 41 30.19 0.97 -8.76
C GLY A 41 29.62 2.05 -7.84
N ILE A 42 28.32 1.99 -7.59
CA ILE A 42 27.62 2.84 -6.62
C ILE A 42 27.07 1.96 -5.50
N VAL A 43 27.27 2.37 -4.25
CA VAL A 43 26.63 1.77 -3.09
C VAL A 43 25.51 2.66 -2.62
N SER A 44 24.27 2.15 -2.59
CA SER A 44 23.19 2.78 -1.83
C SER A 44 23.29 2.37 -0.37
N ILE A 45 23.22 3.34 0.54
CA ILE A 45 23.18 3.16 1.98
C ILE A 45 21.81 3.63 2.44
N VAL A 46 20.96 2.68 2.76
CA VAL A 46 19.60 2.93 3.23
C VAL A 46 19.48 2.53 4.68
N GLN A 47 19.12 3.49 5.53
CA GLN A 47 18.88 3.25 6.95
C GLN A 47 17.40 3.46 7.26
N LEU A 48 16.79 2.45 7.83
CA LEU A 48 15.36 2.42 8.10
C LEU A 48 15.17 2.09 9.57
N GLN A 49 14.29 2.82 10.25
CA GLN A 49 13.81 2.41 11.55
C GLN A 49 12.45 1.73 11.36
N LEU A 50 12.24 0.55 11.93
CA LEU A 50 10.89 -0.03 11.98
C LEU A 50 10.08 0.58 13.11
N LEU A 51 8.76 0.61 12.93
CA LEU A 51 7.84 0.97 14.00
C LEU A 51 7.90 -0.08 15.14
N PRO A 52 7.77 0.34 16.42
CA PRO A 52 7.92 -0.56 17.56
C PRO A 52 7.06 -1.84 17.45
N GLY A 53 7.64 -2.97 17.86
CA GLY A 53 6.98 -4.28 17.83
C GLY A 53 7.04 -5.02 16.47
N LEU A 54 7.51 -4.35 15.41
CA LEU A 54 7.80 -5.00 14.12
C LEU A 54 9.23 -5.52 14.09
N SER A 55 9.44 -6.61 13.37
CA SER A 55 10.77 -7.22 13.21
C SER A 55 10.91 -7.94 11.89
N VAL A 56 12.01 -7.71 11.17
CA VAL A 56 12.40 -8.46 9.96
C VAL A 56 13.32 -9.63 10.28
N LEU A 57 13.66 -9.87 11.55
CA LEU A 57 14.38 -11.06 12.00
C LEU A 57 13.44 -12.24 12.33
N LYS A 58 12.20 -11.95 12.75
CA LYS A 58 11.19 -12.97 13.08
C LYS A 58 10.54 -13.53 11.81
N LYS A 59 10.74 -14.82 11.53
CA LYS A 59 10.31 -15.47 10.27
C LYS A 59 8.82 -15.29 9.91
N ALA A 60 7.92 -15.36 10.89
CA ALA A 60 6.47 -15.38 10.65
C ALA A 60 5.79 -13.99 10.64
N THR A 61 6.55 -12.89 10.68
CA THR A 61 5.95 -11.54 10.75
C THR A 61 5.60 -10.98 9.38
N PRO A 62 4.58 -10.11 9.28
CA PRO A 62 4.31 -9.32 8.07
C PRO A 62 5.52 -8.50 7.62
N ALA A 63 6.27 -7.94 8.57
CA ALA A 63 7.47 -7.16 8.29
C ALA A 63 8.55 -7.99 7.58
N ARG A 64 8.83 -9.22 8.05
CA ARG A 64 9.74 -10.13 7.38
C ARG A 64 9.29 -10.44 5.96
N ARG A 65 8.01 -10.78 5.77
CA ARG A 65 7.48 -11.14 4.44
C ARG A 65 7.63 -9.99 3.44
N LEU A 66 7.28 -8.77 3.82
CA LEU A 66 7.48 -7.61 2.94
C LEU A 66 8.93 -7.24 2.75
N TRP A 67 9.77 -7.39 3.77
CA TRP A 67 11.20 -7.17 3.63
C TRP A 67 11.80 -8.09 2.57
N LEU A 68 11.50 -9.39 2.63
CA LEU A 68 11.95 -10.35 1.64
C LEU A 68 11.39 -10.06 0.24
N ALA A 69 10.10 -9.76 0.11
CA ALA A 69 9.50 -9.36 -1.16
C ALA A 69 10.19 -8.12 -1.75
N THR A 70 10.55 -7.16 -0.89
CA THR A 70 11.26 -5.95 -1.29
C THR A 70 12.68 -6.25 -1.77
N LEU A 71 13.43 -7.07 -1.04
CA LEU A 71 14.79 -7.47 -1.44
C LEU A 71 14.78 -8.25 -2.75
N GLN A 72 13.83 -9.17 -2.93
CA GLN A 72 13.65 -9.91 -4.16
C GLN A 72 13.33 -8.98 -5.33
N TYR A 73 12.44 -7.99 -5.13
CA TYR A 73 12.17 -7.00 -6.16
C TYR A 73 13.43 -6.19 -6.53
N ILE A 74 14.17 -5.69 -5.53
CA ILE A 74 15.38 -4.89 -5.74
C ILE A 74 16.42 -5.67 -6.54
N SER A 75 16.58 -6.97 -6.29
CA SER A 75 17.55 -7.80 -7.04
C SER A 75 17.19 -8.01 -8.50
N THR A 76 15.96 -7.69 -8.93
CA THR A 76 15.58 -7.72 -10.36
C THR A 76 15.89 -6.44 -11.12
N ILE A 77 16.35 -5.38 -10.44
CA ILE A 77 16.66 -4.11 -11.09
C ILE A 77 17.95 -4.26 -11.91
N PRO A 78 17.94 -3.94 -13.23
CA PRO A 78 19.12 -4.06 -14.08
C PRO A 78 20.31 -3.25 -13.56
N GLY A 79 21.43 -3.96 -13.34
CA GLY A 79 22.67 -3.41 -12.77
C GLY A 79 22.82 -3.62 -11.24
N TRP A 80 21.90 -4.35 -10.62
CA TRP A 80 22.11 -4.89 -9.27
C TRP A 80 23.27 -5.90 -9.25
N GLU A 81 24.22 -5.75 -8.33
CA GLU A 81 25.33 -6.70 -8.14
C GLU A 81 25.19 -7.50 -6.84
N SER A 82 24.87 -6.83 -5.73
CA SER A 82 24.75 -7.48 -4.43
C SER A 82 23.95 -6.65 -3.44
N THR A 83 23.51 -7.28 -2.36
CA THR A 83 22.82 -6.61 -1.26
C THR A 83 23.27 -7.19 0.07
N LEU A 84 23.65 -6.33 0.99
CA LEU A 84 23.97 -6.66 2.37
C LEU A 84 23.02 -5.91 3.28
N TRP A 85 22.55 -6.53 4.34
CA TRP A 85 21.76 -5.82 5.32
C TRP A 85 21.97 -6.38 6.71
N GLY A 86 21.66 -5.58 7.71
CA GLY A 86 21.77 -5.95 9.10
C GLY A 86 20.89 -5.08 9.98
N THR A 87 20.76 -5.49 11.23
CA THR A 87 20.01 -4.75 12.25
C THR A 87 20.94 -4.25 13.34
N ASP A 88 20.63 -3.09 13.90
CA ASP A 88 21.30 -2.59 15.10
C ASP A 88 21.03 -3.56 16.27
N THR A 89 22.07 -3.87 17.05
CA THR A 89 22.01 -4.79 18.18
C THR A 89 21.58 -4.13 19.49
N ASN A 90 21.51 -2.80 19.54
CA ASN A 90 21.55 -2.06 20.80
C ASN A 90 20.23 -1.37 21.17
N GLN A 91 19.12 -1.64 20.47
CA GLN A 91 17.89 -0.86 20.63
C GLN A 91 16.62 -1.73 20.77
N ASP A 92 15.64 -1.24 21.53
CA ASP A 92 14.26 -1.79 21.62
C ASP A 92 13.49 -1.64 20.29
N ARG A 93 14.04 -0.89 19.33
CA ARG A 93 13.53 -0.73 17.97
C ARG A 93 14.52 -1.34 16.98
N GLU A 94 13.98 -1.96 15.94
CA GLU A 94 14.79 -2.57 14.90
C GLU A 94 15.16 -1.52 13.85
N ASP A 95 16.39 -1.01 13.96
CA ASP A 95 17.02 -0.18 12.94
C ASP A 95 17.72 -1.09 11.92
N ILE A 96 17.33 -0.99 10.66
CA ILE A 96 17.88 -1.75 9.53
C ILE A 96 18.87 -0.86 8.77
N CYS A 97 20.05 -1.39 8.47
CA CYS A 97 20.96 -0.84 7.47
C CYS A 97 20.98 -1.76 6.25
N LEU A 98 20.72 -1.21 5.07
CA LEU A 98 20.73 -1.89 3.78
C LEU A 98 21.77 -1.24 2.87
N LEU A 99 22.71 -2.05 2.41
CA LEU A 99 23.71 -1.71 1.41
C LEU A 99 23.34 -2.40 0.10
N ILE A 100 23.21 -1.63 -0.98
CA ILE A 100 22.95 -2.19 -2.33
C ILE A 100 24.08 -1.77 -3.25
N GLN A 101 24.81 -2.73 -3.81
CA GLN A 101 25.83 -2.48 -4.81
C GLN A 101 25.20 -2.46 -6.20
N TRP A 102 25.43 -1.36 -6.90
CA TRP A 102 25.11 -1.15 -8.30
C TRP A 102 26.41 -1.14 -9.11
N ASP A 103 26.38 -1.72 -10.30
CA ASP A 103 27.49 -1.73 -11.26
C ASP A 103 27.77 -0.34 -11.87
N HIS A 104 26.74 0.49 -12.03
CA HIS A 104 26.85 1.86 -12.58
C HIS A 104 25.76 2.81 -12.07
N HIS A 105 25.95 4.11 -12.30
CA HIS A 105 25.05 5.16 -11.82
C HIS A 105 23.63 5.12 -12.40
N THR A 106 23.47 4.58 -13.61
CA THR A 106 22.14 4.46 -14.24
C THR A 106 21.29 3.43 -13.52
N ALA A 107 21.87 2.31 -13.06
CA ALA A 107 21.18 1.33 -12.23
C ALA A 107 20.71 1.92 -10.90
N TRP A 108 21.54 2.71 -10.23
CA TRP A 108 21.13 3.47 -9.05
C TRP A 108 19.96 4.43 -9.35
N THR A 109 20.02 5.14 -10.48
CA THR A 109 18.94 6.05 -10.89
C THR A 109 17.63 5.30 -11.15
N ARG A 110 17.70 4.10 -11.75
CA ARG A 110 16.54 3.20 -11.91
C ARG A 110 15.96 2.84 -10.55
N PHE A 111 16.78 2.44 -9.59
CA PHE A 111 16.33 2.16 -8.22
C PHE A 111 15.61 3.35 -7.58
N GLN A 112 16.17 4.56 -7.69
CA GLN A 112 15.53 5.77 -7.17
C GLN A 112 14.17 6.07 -7.84
N GLY A 113 14.00 5.74 -9.13
CA GLY A 113 12.72 5.87 -9.84
C GLY A 113 11.75 4.71 -9.65
N SER A 114 12.21 3.61 -9.06
CA SER A 114 11.44 2.39 -8.83
C SER A 114 10.62 2.46 -7.53
N ILE A 115 9.79 1.45 -7.25
CA ILE A 115 9.12 1.36 -5.94
C ILE A 115 10.13 1.16 -4.80
N GLY A 116 11.23 0.44 -5.04
CA GLY A 116 12.27 0.16 -4.04
C GLY A 116 11.70 -0.23 -2.68
N LEU A 117 12.05 0.54 -1.65
CA LEU A 117 11.59 0.32 -0.26
C LEU A 117 10.23 0.95 0.06
N SER A 118 9.53 1.55 -0.92
CA SER A 118 8.22 2.16 -0.69
C SER A 118 7.17 1.17 -0.22
N LEU A 119 7.33 -0.12 -0.54
CA LEU A 119 6.48 -1.20 0.00
C LEU A 119 6.49 -1.23 1.54
N MET A 120 7.62 -0.86 2.15
CA MET A 120 7.80 -0.87 3.61
C MET A 120 7.26 0.39 4.29
N LEU A 121 6.83 1.44 3.55
CA LEU A 121 6.51 2.76 4.12
C LEU A 121 5.50 2.75 5.29
N GLY A 122 4.55 1.81 5.30
CA GLY A 122 3.60 1.66 6.41
C GLY A 122 4.22 1.16 7.72
N MET A 123 5.38 0.51 7.61
CA MET A 123 6.13 -0.12 8.70
C MET A 123 7.30 0.74 9.18
N LEU A 124 7.67 1.78 8.45
CA LEU A 124 8.79 2.65 8.79
C LEU A 124 8.43 3.67 9.88
N GLY A 125 9.37 3.86 10.80
CA GLY A 125 9.39 4.92 11.77
C GLY A 125 9.84 6.26 11.16
N LYS A 126 10.36 7.14 12.00
CA LYS A 126 10.79 8.48 11.58
C LYS A 126 12.17 8.43 10.92
N ASN A 127 12.43 9.41 10.06
CA ASN A 127 13.76 9.73 9.49
C ASN A 127 14.43 8.58 8.72
N PRO A 128 13.77 7.95 7.72
CA PRO A 128 14.47 7.03 6.82
C PRO A 128 15.58 7.78 6.08
N SER A 129 16.76 7.18 5.96
CA SER A 129 17.90 7.73 5.22
C SER A 129 18.13 6.91 3.96
N ASN A 130 18.33 7.56 2.82
CA ASN A 130 18.60 6.93 1.53
C ASN A 130 19.71 7.73 0.84
N LYS A 131 20.95 7.31 1.04
CA LYS A 131 22.14 8.00 0.53
C LYS A 131 22.93 7.08 -0.39
N CYS A 132 23.94 7.60 -1.07
CA CYS A 132 24.84 6.78 -1.86
C CYS A 132 26.31 7.22 -1.77
N LEU A 133 27.19 6.29 -2.11
CA LEU A 133 28.63 6.45 -2.25
C LEU A 133 29.09 5.91 -3.61
N CYS A 134 30.03 6.58 -4.25
CA CYS A 134 30.74 6.04 -5.40
C CYS A 134 31.92 5.18 -4.91
N LEU A 135 31.66 3.90 -4.68
CA LEU A 135 32.66 2.91 -4.29
C LEU A 135 32.21 1.50 -4.65
N ARG A 136 33.13 0.54 -4.57
CA ARG A 136 32.82 -0.88 -4.71
C ARG A 136 33.00 -1.59 -3.38
N LEU A 137 31.99 -2.35 -2.96
CA LEU A 137 32.07 -3.19 -1.76
C LEU A 137 33.10 -4.31 -1.98
N PRO A 138 33.76 -4.79 -0.91
CA PRO A 138 34.71 -5.91 -1.01
C PRO A 138 34.00 -7.17 -1.52
N LEU A 139 34.62 -7.88 -2.47
CA LEU A 139 34.06 -9.12 -3.07
C LEU A 139 33.95 -10.29 -2.07
N PHE A 140 34.69 -10.25 -0.96
CA PHE A 140 34.86 -11.36 0.00
C PHE A 140 34.20 -11.11 1.34
N VAL A 141 33.06 -10.40 1.39
CA VAL A 141 32.25 -10.32 2.63
C VAL A 141 31.57 -11.68 2.86
N THR A 142 32.35 -12.70 3.21
CA THR A 142 31.85 -13.99 3.70
C THR A 142 31.37 -13.79 5.13
N VAL A 143 30.05 -13.79 5.29
CA VAL A 143 29.28 -13.59 6.54
C VAL A 143 29.60 -14.70 7.56
N PRO A 144 29.54 -14.47 8.90
CA PRO A 144 29.00 -13.31 9.62
C PRO A 144 30.04 -12.23 9.95
N ARG A 145 29.88 -11.06 9.31
CA ARG A 145 30.66 -9.85 9.61
C ARG A 145 29.77 -8.82 10.32
N ILE A 146 30.36 -8.08 11.23
CA ILE A 146 29.73 -6.89 11.81
C ILE A 146 30.06 -5.71 10.89
N LEU A 147 29.07 -4.87 10.59
CA LEU A 147 29.27 -3.60 9.89
C LEU A 147 29.31 -2.47 10.91
N ASN A 148 30.45 -1.79 11.00
CA ASN A 148 30.59 -0.53 11.71
C ASN A 148 30.48 0.61 10.69
N LEU A 149 29.44 1.43 10.82
CA LEU A 149 29.17 2.60 10.00
C LEU A 149 29.62 3.85 10.75
N PHE A 150 30.60 4.56 10.21
CA PHE A 150 31.07 5.84 10.72
C PHE A 150 30.67 6.96 9.76
N CYS A 151 30.12 8.04 10.31
CA CYS A 151 29.77 9.23 9.56
C CYS A 151 30.43 10.44 10.22
N PHE A 152 31.37 11.06 9.53
CA PHE A 152 32.08 12.28 9.94
C PHE A 152 31.48 13.48 9.23
N THR A 153 30.96 14.43 10.00
CA THR A 153 30.30 15.61 9.43
C THR A 153 31.22 16.82 9.53
N LEU A 154 31.52 17.43 8.38
CA LEU A 154 32.33 18.64 8.30
C LEU A 154 31.46 19.90 8.20
N GLU A 155 31.98 21.02 8.69
CA GLU A 155 31.35 22.33 8.54
C GLU A 155 31.11 22.65 7.06
N ARG A 156 29.98 23.33 6.79
CA ARG A 156 29.57 23.70 5.43
C ARG A 156 30.64 24.50 4.70
N ASP A 157 31.29 25.40 5.41
CA ASP A 157 32.29 26.32 4.88
C ASP A 157 33.72 25.77 5.03
N ALA A 158 33.86 24.48 5.39
CA ALA A 158 35.16 23.82 5.45
C ALA A 158 35.89 24.03 4.12
N LEU A 159 37.07 24.64 4.21
CA LEU A 159 37.88 24.95 3.05
C LEU A 159 38.27 23.64 2.36
N GLU A 160 38.47 23.68 1.04
CA GLU A 160 38.91 22.49 0.29
C GLU A 160 40.21 21.90 0.88
N GLU A 161 41.09 22.76 1.42
CA GLU A 161 42.29 22.36 2.16
C GLU A 161 42.01 21.49 3.39
N GLU A 162 40.93 21.75 4.12
CA GLU A 162 40.55 20.94 5.29
C GLU A 162 40.02 19.57 4.87
N ARG A 163 39.35 19.48 3.72
CA ARG A 163 38.91 18.21 3.14
C ARG A 163 40.08 17.37 2.67
N VAL A 164 41.05 17.99 1.98
CA VAL A 164 42.28 17.30 1.56
C VAL A 164 43.03 16.78 2.78
N LYS A 165 43.23 17.62 3.80
CA LYS A 165 43.86 17.20 5.06
C LYS A 165 43.11 16.05 5.73
N PHE A 166 41.78 16.13 5.77
CA PHE A 166 40.94 15.06 6.32
C PHE A 166 41.19 13.74 5.58
N ILE A 167 41.17 13.75 4.25
CA ILE A 167 41.40 12.55 3.43
C ILE A 167 42.82 12.00 3.61
N GLU A 168 43.84 12.86 3.65
CA GLU A 168 45.23 12.43 3.89
C GLU A 168 45.39 11.73 5.24
N GLN A 169 44.73 12.23 6.28
CA GLN A 169 44.77 11.59 7.60
C GLN A 169 43.96 10.30 7.61
N TRP A 170 42.77 10.31 7.00
CA TRP A 170 41.96 9.11 6.86
C TRP A 170 42.73 7.99 6.17
N GLN A 171 43.45 8.27 5.07
CA GLN A 171 44.22 7.27 4.34
C GLN A 171 45.33 6.61 5.18
N LYS A 172 45.98 7.37 6.07
CA LYS A 172 46.97 6.81 7.00
C LYS A 172 46.30 5.83 7.96
N PHE A 173 45.18 6.27 8.52
CA PHE A 173 44.40 5.50 9.49
C PHE A 173 43.75 4.26 8.88
N GLU A 174 43.29 4.35 7.63
CA GLU A 174 42.77 3.21 6.86
C GLU A 174 43.82 2.09 6.74
N GLY A 175 45.10 2.45 6.60
CA GLY A 175 46.21 1.50 6.59
C GLY A 175 46.37 0.74 7.90
N GLU A 176 46.12 1.38 9.03
CA GLU A 176 46.16 0.77 10.36
C GLU A 176 44.95 -0.17 10.58
N TRP A 177 43.76 0.24 10.14
CA TRP A 177 42.54 -0.59 10.24
C TRP A 177 42.66 -1.89 9.47
N ARG A 178 43.26 -1.85 8.28
CA ARG A 178 43.51 -3.05 7.46
C ARG A 178 44.48 -4.01 8.16
N GLN A 179 45.45 -3.52 8.93
CA GLN A 179 46.33 -4.36 9.74
C GLN A 179 45.59 -4.99 10.93
N GLY A 180 44.65 -4.25 11.51
CA GLY A 180 43.73 -4.71 12.55
C GLY A 180 42.61 -5.66 12.08
N ARG A 181 42.71 -6.23 10.87
CA ARG A 181 41.72 -7.16 10.27
C ARG A 181 40.33 -6.55 10.01
N MET A 182 40.22 -5.22 9.98
CA MET A 182 39.03 -4.55 9.46
C MET A 182 39.20 -4.26 7.98
N GLU A 183 38.13 -4.40 7.21
CA GLU A 183 38.10 -3.99 5.80
C GLU A 183 37.29 -2.70 5.68
N PRO A 184 37.92 -1.51 5.78
CA PRO A 184 37.25 -0.23 5.54
C PRO A 184 37.01 0.03 4.05
N CYS A 185 35.86 0.61 3.75
CA CYS A 185 35.54 1.28 2.50
C CYS A 185 35.01 2.67 2.84
N SER A 186 35.45 3.70 2.15
CA SER A 186 35.11 5.07 2.53
C SER A 186 34.84 5.96 1.33
N GLY A 187 34.11 7.04 1.56
CA GLY A 187 33.82 8.05 0.55
C GLY A 187 32.92 9.16 1.07
N TRP A 188 32.80 10.21 0.27
CA TRP A 188 31.86 11.30 0.55
C TRP A 188 30.44 10.87 0.23
N LEU A 189 29.54 10.98 1.21
CA LEU A 189 28.11 10.75 0.98
C LEU A 189 27.57 11.81 0.04
N GLU A 190 26.81 11.35 -0.93
CA GLU A 190 26.00 12.25 -1.73
C GLU A 190 24.99 12.97 -0.83
N LYS A 191 24.80 14.26 -1.13
CA LYS A 191 23.71 15.04 -0.56
C LYS A 191 22.41 14.44 -1.04
N ASP A 192 21.37 14.46 -0.21
CA ASP A 192 20.04 14.00 -0.64
C ASP A 192 19.62 14.88 -1.84
N GLY A 193 19.58 14.27 -3.01
CA GLY A 193 19.16 14.95 -4.23
C GLY A 193 17.65 15.04 -4.23
N ALA A 194 17.11 16.26 -4.08
CA ALA A 194 15.72 16.49 -4.40
C ALA A 194 15.53 16.20 -5.89
N ARG A 195 14.76 15.17 -6.26
CA ARG A 195 14.30 15.03 -7.64
C ARG A 195 13.31 16.18 -7.86
N ALA A 196 13.72 17.21 -8.60
CA ALA A 196 12.79 18.20 -9.10
C ALA A 196 11.89 17.48 -10.11
N THR A 197 10.77 16.94 -9.65
CA THR A 197 9.75 16.36 -10.54
C THR A 197 9.13 17.53 -11.31
N GLY A 198 9.72 17.82 -12.46
CA GLY A 198 9.22 18.84 -13.38
C GLY A 198 7.94 18.36 -14.05
N VAL A 199 6.77 18.53 -13.42
CA VAL A 199 5.49 18.54 -14.13
C VAL A 199 4.46 19.44 -13.42
N GLY A 200 4.10 20.54 -14.09
CA GLY A 200 2.73 21.07 -14.13
C GLY A 200 2.19 21.93 -12.97
N ASN A 201 2.29 21.51 -11.72
CA ASN A 201 1.52 22.13 -10.63
C ASN A 201 2.34 23.11 -9.76
N THR A 202 1.75 24.27 -9.44
CA THR A 202 2.39 25.35 -8.66
C THR A 202 2.87 24.91 -7.28
N ASP A 203 2.19 23.95 -6.63
CA ASP A 203 2.57 23.44 -5.31
C ASP A 203 3.84 22.58 -5.35
N HIS A 204 4.08 21.85 -6.44
CA HIS A 204 5.30 21.04 -6.60
C HIS A 204 6.55 21.91 -6.82
N LYS A 205 6.42 23.10 -7.40
CA LYS A 205 7.54 24.06 -7.52
C LYS A 205 7.99 24.58 -6.15
N ILE A 206 7.05 24.82 -5.24
CA ILE A 206 7.36 25.28 -3.87
C ILE A 206 8.08 24.16 -3.10
N VAL A 207 7.57 22.92 -3.18
CA VAL A 207 8.22 21.76 -2.55
C VAL A 207 9.60 21.51 -3.17
N ALA A 208 9.74 21.53 -4.49
CA ALA A 208 11.03 21.36 -5.16
C ALA A 208 12.04 22.45 -4.76
N ASN A 209 11.65 23.72 -4.77
CA ASN A 209 12.53 24.82 -4.34
C ASN A 209 12.94 24.68 -2.87
N THR A 210 12.02 24.26 -2.02
CA THR A 210 12.27 24.03 -0.59
C THR A 210 13.25 22.87 -0.38
N LEU A 211 13.05 21.74 -1.08
CA LEU A 211 13.95 20.59 -1.04
C LEU A 211 15.34 20.91 -1.61
N MET A 212 15.42 21.75 -2.64
CA MET A 212 16.67 22.22 -3.22
C MET A 212 17.43 23.13 -2.26
N ALA A 213 16.73 24.05 -1.59
CA ALA A 213 17.32 24.85 -0.51
C ALA A 213 17.80 23.96 0.64
N PHE A 214 17.05 22.91 1.00
CA PHE A 214 17.51 21.93 2.00
C PHE A 214 18.79 21.22 1.55
N ALA A 215 18.85 20.74 0.30
CA ALA A 215 20.03 20.08 -0.26
C ALA A 215 21.28 20.99 -0.27
N GLU A 216 21.11 22.29 -0.54
CA GLU A 216 22.21 23.26 -0.48
C GLU A 216 22.72 23.52 0.95
N VAL A 217 21.86 23.33 1.95
CA VAL A 217 22.14 23.52 3.38
C VAL A 217 22.66 22.24 4.04
N GLN A 218 22.57 21.08 3.38
CA GLN A 218 23.08 19.83 3.94
C GLN A 218 24.59 19.89 4.22
N GLU A 219 24.96 19.42 5.40
CA GLU A 219 26.34 19.23 5.83
C GLU A 219 27.03 18.18 4.96
N MET A 220 28.35 18.29 4.83
CA MET A 220 29.14 17.31 4.10
C MET A 220 29.49 16.17 5.03
N VAL A 221 29.19 14.95 4.60
CA VAL A 221 29.40 13.77 5.43
C VAL A 221 30.37 12.83 4.72
N PHE A 222 31.50 12.55 5.35
CA PHE A 222 32.38 11.47 4.95
C PHE A 222 31.95 10.19 5.67
N CYS A 223 31.71 9.12 4.91
CA CYS A 223 31.21 7.87 5.44
C CYS A 223 32.24 6.75 5.28
N VAL A 224 32.34 5.92 6.32
CA VAL A 224 33.18 4.72 6.35
C VAL A 224 32.32 3.52 6.69
N LEU A 225 32.40 2.51 5.84
CA LEU A 225 31.85 1.17 6.01
C LEU A 225 33.01 0.25 6.43
N ALA A 226 33.09 -0.14 7.69
CA ALA A 226 34.11 -1.07 8.17
C ALA A 226 33.51 -2.43 8.48
N PHE A 227 34.02 -3.44 7.78
CA PHE A 227 33.60 -4.83 7.94
C PHE A 227 34.56 -5.56 8.89
N GLU A 228 34.03 -6.09 9.99
CA GLU A 228 34.77 -6.83 11.01
C GLU A 228 34.58 -8.34 10.80
N GLY A 229 35.66 -9.12 10.88
CA GLY A 229 35.64 -10.58 10.73
C GLY A 229 34.95 -11.32 11.89
N ALA A 230 34.49 -12.55 11.63
CA ALA A 230 33.67 -13.37 12.55
C ALA A 230 34.40 -13.94 13.79
N GLU A 231 35.69 -13.68 13.98
CA GLU A 231 36.46 -14.34 15.06
C GLU A 231 36.07 -13.76 16.44
N LYS A 232 35.37 -14.59 17.22
CA LYS A 232 34.73 -14.24 18.50
C LYS A 232 35.72 -13.68 19.53
N GLY A 233 35.44 -12.48 20.04
CA GLY A 233 35.67 -12.13 21.44
C GLY A 233 36.69 -11.03 21.76
N ILE A 234 37.52 -10.60 20.80
CA ILE A 234 38.56 -9.57 21.03
C ILE A 234 38.17 -8.21 20.43
N ALA A 235 37.44 -8.20 19.32
CA ALA A 235 37.30 -7.03 18.46
C ALA A 235 36.23 -5.99 18.89
N ALA A 236 35.28 -6.31 19.78
CA ALA A 236 34.28 -5.32 20.19
C ALA A 236 34.85 -4.19 21.08
N LYS A 237 35.87 -4.51 21.88
CA LYS A 237 36.58 -3.52 22.71
C LYS A 237 37.50 -2.65 21.83
N GLU A 238 38.20 -3.29 20.90
CA GLU A 238 39.06 -2.62 19.92
C GLU A 238 38.27 -1.70 18.99
N ALA A 239 37.10 -2.11 18.47
CA ALA A 239 36.30 -1.25 17.58
C ALA A 239 35.82 0.04 18.24
N ASN A 240 35.44 0.01 19.53
CA ASN A 240 35.06 1.21 20.28
C ASN A 240 36.27 2.08 20.66
N GLU A 241 37.41 1.46 20.98
CA GLU A 241 38.67 2.18 21.21
C GLU A 241 39.14 2.87 19.93
N ILE A 242 39.12 2.16 18.81
CA ILE A 242 39.47 2.65 17.48
C ILE A 242 38.50 3.74 17.00
N ALA A 243 37.20 3.58 17.28
CA ALA A 243 36.18 4.60 17.04
C ALA A 243 36.50 5.91 17.78
N THR A 244 36.85 5.79 19.06
CA THR A 244 37.18 6.93 19.93
C THR A 244 38.49 7.58 19.47
N GLU A 245 39.49 6.78 19.12
CA GLU A 245 40.76 7.23 18.57
C GLU A 245 40.58 7.93 17.21
N ALA A 246 39.69 7.43 16.35
CA ALA A 246 39.34 8.07 15.08
C ALA A 246 38.70 9.44 15.31
N ASP A 247 37.75 9.54 16.26
CA ASP A 247 37.06 10.79 16.58
C ASP A 247 38.02 11.82 17.21
N ASP A 248 38.86 11.38 18.15
CA ASP A 248 39.88 12.22 18.79
C ASP A 248 40.92 12.70 17.77
N LEU A 249 41.46 11.80 16.94
CA LEU A 249 42.47 12.12 15.94
C LEU A 249 41.93 13.07 14.88
N MET A 250 40.71 12.82 14.39
CA MET A 250 40.07 13.67 13.39
C MET A 250 39.64 15.01 13.96
N GLY A 251 39.11 15.05 15.18
CA GLY A 251 38.73 16.27 15.88
C GLY A 251 39.93 17.17 16.24
N MET A 252 41.09 16.57 16.55
CA MET A 252 42.32 17.32 16.78
C MET A 252 42.94 17.88 15.49
N THR A 253 42.75 17.19 14.36
CA THR A 253 43.44 17.53 13.11
C THR A 253 42.61 18.42 12.19
N VAL A 254 41.29 18.31 12.24
CA VAL A 254 40.36 19.04 11.37
C VAL A 254 39.41 19.86 12.22
N ARG A 255 39.69 21.16 12.34
CA ARG A 255 38.86 22.09 13.14
C ARG A 255 37.40 22.14 12.68
N ALA A 256 37.15 21.81 11.42
CA ALA A 256 35.83 21.79 10.83
C ALA A 256 35.01 20.51 11.12
N LEU A 257 35.53 19.54 11.87
CA LEU A 257 34.74 18.35 12.24
C LEU A 257 33.71 18.72 13.33
N ARG A 258 32.44 18.41 13.08
CA ARG A 258 31.34 18.73 14.02
C ARG A 258 30.82 17.54 14.79
N THR A 259 30.55 16.45 14.09
CA THR A 259 29.90 15.28 14.69
C THR A 259 30.43 14.01 14.05
N THR A 260 30.57 13.00 14.90
CA THR A 260 30.86 11.62 14.50
C THR A 260 29.70 10.75 14.97
N VAL A 261 29.05 10.07 14.02
CA VAL A 261 27.99 9.10 14.31
C VAL A 261 28.52 7.71 14.02
N ILE A 262 28.45 6.85 15.02
CA ILE A 262 28.93 5.47 14.94
C ILE A 262 27.75 4.55 15.17
N ARG A 263 27.51 3.64 14.23
CA ARG A 263 26.45 2.64 14.33
C ARG A 263 26.99 1.26 14.02
N LYS A 264 26.56 0.28 14.79
CA LYS A 264 26.98 -1.10 14.67
C LYS A 264 25.81 -1.96 14.21
N PHE A 265 25.96 -2.64 13.08
CA PHE A 265 24.95 -3.52 12.51
C PHE A 265 25.48 -4.94 12.48
N SER A 266 24.69 -5.88 13.01
CA SER A 266 24.95 -7.30 12.77
C SER A 266 24.41 -7.64 11.39
N LEU A 267 25.29 -7.90 10.43
CA LEU A 267 24.87 -8.30 9.10
C LEU A 267 24.21 -9.67 9.19
N SER A 268 22.99 -9.75 8.70
CA SER A 268 22.35 -11.04 8.47
C SER A 268 23.00 -11.64 7.23
N THR A 269 23.19 -12.97 7.20
CA THR A 269 23.36 -13.63 5.90
C THR A 269 22.17 -13.21 5.05
N THR A 270 22.42 -12.94 3.77
CA THR A 270 21.39 -13.13 2.75
C THR A 270 20.86 -14.54 2.98
N VAL A 271 19.80 -14.66 3.79
CA VAL A 271 19.01 -15.86 3.90
C VAL A 271 18.77 -16.24 2.48
N ASP A 272 19.33 -17.38 2.10
CA ASP A 272 19.36 -17.96 0.77
C ASP A 272 18.07 -17.55 0.05
N LEU A 273 18.15 -16.40 -0.64
CA LEU A 273 16.95 -15.74 -1.18
C LEU A 273 16.33 -16.72 -2.16
N ASP A 274 17.19 -17.52 -2.79
CA ASP A 274 16.84 -18.67 -3.60
C ASP A 274 16.10 -19.76 -2.81
N SER A 275 16.53 -20.20 -1.62
CA SER A 275 15.82 -21.30 -0.93
C SER A 275 14.44 -20.89 -0.40
N GLU A 276 14.34 -19.75 0.28
CA GLU A 276 13.06 -19.29 0.86
C GLU A 276 12.13 -18.65 -0.19
N ALA A 277 12.66 -17.97 -1.23
CA ALA A 277 11.81 -17.44 -2.30
C ALA A 277 11.40 -18.51 -3.33
N ARG A 278 12.19 -19.58 -3.55
CA ARG A 278 11.75 -20.72 -4.37
C ARG A 278 10.58 -21.46 -3.73
N GLU A 279 10.55 -21.58 -2.40
CA GLU A 279 9.41 -22.19 -1.70
C GLU A 279 8.10 -21.38 -1.91
N ILE A 280 8.22 -20.05 -2.03
CA ILE A 280 7.10 -19.16 -2.37
C ILE A 280 6.74 -19.25 -3.87
N HIS A 281 7.72 -19.41 -4.76
CA HIS A 281 7.50 -19.46 -6.22
C HIS A 281 7.02 -20.81 -6.77
N LEU A 282 7.42 -21.93 -6.17
CA LEU A 282 7.05 -23.28 -6.64
C LEU A 282 5.54 -23.59 -6.52
N SER A 283 4.76 -22.72 -5.87
CA SER A 283 3.29 -22.80 -5.84
C SER A 283 2.59 -22.04 -6.99
N SER A 284 3.35 -21.33 -7.84
CA SER A 284 2.82 -20.37 -8.83
C SER A 284 2.97 -20.81 -10.29
N GLU A 285 3.63 -21.93 -10.58
CA GLU A 285 3.77 -22.46 -11.94
C GLU A 285 2.54 -23.30 -12.33
N LEU A 286 1.37 -22.69 -12.53
CA LEU A 286 0.25 -23.31 -13.25
C LEU A 286 -0.84 -22.26 -13.51
N ASN A 287 -0.69 -21.53 -14.63
CA ASN A 287 -1.75 -21.15 -15.59
C ASN A 287 -1.27 -19.94 -16.38
N ASP A 288 -1.22 -20.07 -17.70
CA ASP A 288 -0.68 -19.03 -18.58
C ASP A 288 -1.38 -17.68 -18.40
N HIS A 289 -2.65 -17.61 -17.98
CA HIS A 289 -3.37 -16.37 -17.70
C HIS A 289 -4.21 -16.49 -16.41
N PRO A 290 -3.80 -15.90 -15.26
CA PRO A 290 -4.61 -15.95 -14.05
C PRO A 290 -5.93 -15.21 -14.27
N ARG A 291 -7.04 -15.94 -14.15
CA ARG A 291 -8.38 -15.34 -14.02
C ARG A 291 -8.65 -15.17 -12.54
N ALA A 292 -8.89 -13.92 -12.14
CA ALA A 292 -9.35 -13.59 -10.81
C ALA A 292 -10.79 -13.06 -10.91
N ASN A 293 -11.64 -13.48 -10.00
CA ASN A 293 -13.05 -13.11 -9.93
C ASN A 293 -13.46 -12.51 -8.57
N SER A 294 -12.51 -12.43 -7.64
CA SER A 294 -12.69 -11.94 -6.27
C SER A 294 -11.36 -11.51 -5.67
N LEU A 295 -11.40 -10.74 -4.59
CA LEU A 295 -10.20 -10.35 -3.86
C LEU A 295 -9.45 -11.57 -3.32
N ILE A 296 -10.15 -12.63 -2.93
CA ILE A 296 -9.52 -13.89 -2.49
C ILE A 296 -8.70 -14.49 -3.61
N SER A 297 -9.32 -14.69 -4.77
CA SER A 297 -8.64 -15.28 -5.92
C SER A 297 -7.42 -14.43 -6.27
N LEU A 298 -7.52 -13.10 -6.21
CA LEU A 298 -6.40 -12.20 -6.44
C LEU A 298 -5.27 -12.39 -5.41
N LEU A 299 -5.60 -12.50 -4.11
CA LEU A 299 -4.62 -12.67 -3.03
C LEU A 299 -3.96 -14.06 -3.00
N GLN A 300 -4.57 -15.06 -3.64
CA GLN A 300 -3.94 -16.37 -3.83
C GLN A 300 -2.80 -16.32 -4.85
N HIS A 301 -2.84 -15.40 -5.83
CA HIS A 301 -1.81 -15.27 -6.86
C HIS A 301 -0.62 -14.44 -6.35
N SER A 302 0.58 -15.03 -6.37
CA SER A 302 1.80 -14.33 -5.98
C SER A 302 2.24 -13.45 -7.15
N PRO A 303 2.27 -12.11 -7.00
CA PRO A 303 2.66 -11.23 -8.09
C PRO A 303 4.13 -11.47 -8.46
N HIS A 304 4.46 -11.42 -9.75
CA HIS A 304 5.83 -11.47 -10.23
C HIS A 304 6.56 -10.19 -9.82
N ARG A 305 7.57 -10.30 -8.95
CA ARG A 305 8.31 -9.18 -8.37
C ARG A 305 9.44 -8.71 -9.29
N HIS A 306 9.10 -8.32 -10.52
CA HIS A 306 10.09 -7.90 -11.51
C HIS A 306 10.05 -6.38 -11.73
N TYR A 307 11.22 -5.76 -11.77
CA TYR A 307 11.38 -4.38 -12.18
C TYR A 307 10.98 -4.19 -13.64
N SER A 308 10.21 -3.16 -13.92
CA SER A 308 9.87 -2.76 -15.28
C SER A 308 10.46 -1.41 -15.61
N GLU A 309 11.30 -1.34 -16.64
CA GLU A 309 11.82 -0.06 -17.15
C GLU A 309 10.71 0.78 -17.82
N ARG A 310 9.57 0.15 -18.15
CA ARG A 310 8.44 0.75 -18.89
C ARG A 310 7.39 1.40 -17.99
N THR A 311 7.77 1.94 -16.85
CA THR A 311 6.80 2.65 -16.02
C THR A 311 6.58 4.05 -16.60
N GLY A 312 5.76 4.15 -17.65
CA GLY A 312 4.98 5.37 -17.94
C GLY A 312 4.01 5.74 -16.81
N ILE A 313 4.38 5.39 -15.57
CA ILE A 313 3.65 5.48 -14.32
C ILE A 313 4.45 6.48 -13.50
N SER A 314 4.06 7.75 -13.62
CA SER A 314 4.45 8.74 -12.63
C SER A 314 3.31 8.88 -11.62
N PHE A 315 3.56 9.51 -10.48
CA PHE A 315 2.58 9.69 -9.39
C PHE A 315 1.21 10.24 -9.84
N ASN A 316 1.10 10.81 -11.04
CA ASN A 316 -0.10 11.45 -11.58
C ASN A 316 -0.61 10.88 -12.92
N ILE A 317 0.07 9.92 -13.55
CA ILE A 317 -0.33 9.39 -14.87
C ILE A 317 -0.11 7.89 -14.89
N ASP A 318 -1.20 7.12 -14.84
CA ASP A 318 -1.19 5.70 -15.21
C ASP A 318 -1.62 5.58 -16.68
N VAL A 319 -0.65 5.53 -17.59
CA VAL A 319 -0.92 5.39 -19.04
C VAL A 319 -1.75 4.15 -19.34
N ASN A 320 -1.60 3.06 -18.58
CA ASN A 320 -2.43 1.88 -18.77
C ASN A 320 -3.87 2.17 -18.38
N GLN A 321 -4.11 2.85 -17.25
CA GLN A 321 -5.47 3.27 -16.91
C GLN A 321 -6.04 4.23 -17.96
N GLU A 322 -5.26 5.19 -18.47
CA GLU A 322 -5.72 6.07 -19.54
C GLU A 322 -6.12 5.29 -20.79
N ASN A 323 -5.34 4.27 -21.16
CA ASN A 323 -5.67 3.39 -22.29
C ASN A 323 -6.95 2.59 -22.03
N THR A 324 -7.15 2.04 -20.83
CA THR A 324 -8.39 1.31 -20.50
C THR A 324 -9.61 2.24 -20.47
N LEU A 325 -9.43 3.49 -20.02
CA LEU A 325 -10.47 4.52 -20.08
C LEU A 325 -10.83 4.86 -21.52
N ARG A 326 -9.85 5.04 -22.41
CA ARG A 326 -10.09 5.29 -23.84
C ARG A 326 -10.77 4.10 -24.53
N ALA A 327 -10.35 2.87 -24.23
CA ALA A 327 -10.99 1.67 -24.75
C ALA A 327 -12.45 1.54 -24.27
N ALA A 328 -12.73 1.89 -23.01
CA ALA A 328 -14.10 1.93 -22.49
C ALA A 328 -14.95 3.01 -23.19
N GLN A 329 -14.38 4.20 -23.46
CA GLN A 329 -15.05 5.25 -24.24
C GLN A 329 -15.32 4.84 -25.69
N ALA A 330 -14.43 4.06 -26.29
CA ALA A 330 -14.59 3.52 -27.64
C ALA A 330 -15.55 2.32 -27.71
N GLY A 331 -16.00 1.79 -26.57
CA GLY A 331 -16.83 0.58 -26.50
C GLY A 331 -16.07 -0.71 -26.82
N GLU A 332 -14.74 -0.68 -26.84
CA GLU A 332 -13.88 -1.87 -27.01
C GLU A 332 -13.88 -2.76 -25.77
N ARG A 333 -14.25 -2.17 -24.62
CA ARG A 333 -14.46 -2.84 -23.34
C ARG A 333 -15.58 -2.16 -22.56
N GLN A 334 -16.15 -2.84 -21.57
CA GLN A 334 -17.31 -2.33 -20.87
C GLN A 334 -16.92 -1.32 -19.78
N PHE A 335 -15.85 -1.60 -19.04
CA PHE A 335 -15.45 -0.78 -17.90
C PHE A 335 -13.94 -0.51 -17.90
N PRO A 336 -13.48 0.62 -17.32
CA PRO A 336 -12.06 0.87 -17.18
C PRO A 336 -11.41 -0.06 -16.16
N GLY A 337 -10.14 -0.38 -16.42
CA GLY A 337 -9.34 -1.22 -15.53
C GLY A 337 -8.84 -0.50 -14.26
N PRO A 338 -8.16 -1.24 -13.36
CA PRO A 338 -7.64 -0.70 -12.11
C PRO A 338 -6.65 0.45 -12.32
N HIS A 339 -6.67 1.43 -11.40
CA HIS A 339 -5.65 2.47 -11.29
C HIS A 339 -4.39 1.93 -10.61
N GLY A 340 -3.25 2.11 -11.24
CA GLY A 340 -1.95 1.85 -10.65
C GLY A 340 -1.25 3.11 -10.17
N GLY A 341 -0.37 2.94 -9.19
CA GLY A 341 0.46 4.03 -8.71
C GLY A 341 1.34 3.58 -7.54
N TYR A 342 2.52 4.17 -7.46
CA TYR A 342 3.49 3.90 -6.41
C TYR A 342 4.26 5.17 -6.05
N LYS A 343 4.82 5.18 -4.84
CA LYS A 343 5.77 6.20 -4.40
C LYS A 343 7.18 5.79 -4.80
N GLN A 344 7.95 6.70 -5.40
CA GLN A 344 9.29 6.36 -5.86
C GLN A 344 10.24 6.23 -4.66
N MET A 345 11.24 5.38 -4.76
CA MET A 345 12.28 5.23 -3.74
C MET A 345 12.99 6.56 -3.43
N GLY A 346 13.22 7.38 -4.46
CA GLY A 346 13.81 8.72 -4.32
C GLY A 346 12.95 9.70 -3.50
N ASP A 347 11.67 9.40 -3.29
CA ASP A 347 10.78 10.18 -2.43
C ASP A 347 10.87 9.76 -0.94
N ILE A 348 11.72 8.78 -0.60
CA ILE A 348 12.00 8.34 0.76
C ILE A 348 13.33 8.97 1.20
N HIS A 349 13.27 9.97 2.06
CA HIS A 349 14.45 10.63 2.63
C HIS A 349 14.17 11.19 4.03
N GLN A 350 15.21 11.63 4.75
CA GLN A 350 15.12 11.98 6.16
C GLN A 350 14.15 13.14 6.46
N TYR A 351 14.00 14.08 5.52
CA TYR A 351 13.05 15.20 5.62
C TYR A 351 11.62 14.85 5.20
N MET A 352 11.44 13.70 4.53
CA MET A 352 10.13 13.09 4.36
C MET A 352 9.93 12.21 5.59
N SER A 353 9.34 12.79 6.65
CA SER A 353 8.61 11.89 7.54
C SER A 353 7.56 11.21 6.67
N PRO A 354 7.45 9.87 6.66
CA PRO A 354 6.21 9.26 6.23
C PRO A 354 5.18 9.82 7.20
N ALA A 355 4.55 10.96 6.84
CA ALA A 355 3.40 11.44 7.54
C ALA A 355 2.44 10.28 7.41
N LEU A 356 2.21 9.57 8.52
CA LEU A 356 1.02 8.77 8.64
C LEU A 356 -0.07 9.78 8.30
N PRO A 357 -0.83 9.62 7.20
CA PRO A 357 -2.00 10.45 7.05
C PRO A 357 -2.74 10.25 8.36
N PHE A 358 -2.81 11.30 9.18
CA PHE A 358 -3.71 11.28 10.31
C PHE A 358 -5.07 11.07 9.64
N LEU A 359 -5.61 9.87 9.83
CA LEU A 359 -7.01 9.58 9.63
C LEU A 359 -7.72 10.50 10.62
N GLU A 360 -7.88 11.77 10.26
CA GLU A 360 -8.83 12.63 10.92
C GLU A 360 -10.18 11.98 10.67
N VAL A 361 -10.71 11.36 11.72
CA VAL A 361 -12.02 10.74 11.72
C VAL A 361 -13.03 11.88 11.57
N HIS A 362 -13.53 12.06 10.35
CA HIS A 362 -14.62 13.00 10.06
C HIS A 362 -15.94 12.22 10.14
N GLY A 363 -16.85 12.63 11.03
CA GLY A 363 -18.23 12.14 11.15
C GLY A 363 -18.39 10.62 11.20
N GLU A 364 -18.62 10.05 12.39
CA GLU A 364 -18.73 8.59 12.55
C GLU A 364 -20.08 8.04 12.09
N SER A 365 -20.33 7.90 10.79
CA SER A 365 -21.40 7.00 10.32
C SER A 365 -21.05 5.53 10.67
N THR A 366 -22.04 4.66 10.82
CA THR A 366 -21.80 3.24 11.08
C THR A 366 -22.76 2.38 10.29
N VAL A 367 -22.36 1.16 9.96
CA VAL A 367 -23.19 0.20 9.21
C VAL A 367 -23.28 -1.07 10.04
N ASP A 368 -24.48 -1.58 10.28
CA ASP A 368 -24.67 -2.96 10.76
C ASP A 368 -24.91 -3.87 9.55
N MET A 369 -24.35 -5.08 9.56
CA MET A 369 -24.72 -6.15 8.62
C MET A 369 -25.31 -7.30 9.40
N ILE A 370 -26.51 -7.75 9.03
CA ILE A 370 -27.15 -8.90 9.64
C ILE A 370 -27.19 -10.00 8.61
N TRP A 371 -26.56 -11.13 8.89
CA TRP A 371 -26.54 -12.30 8.02
C TRP A 371 -27.61 -13.31 8.42
N PHE A 372 -28.30 -13.85 7.43
CA PHE A 372 -29.37 -14.82 7.54
C PHE A 372 -29.08 -16.00 6.62
N ASN A 373 -29.01 -17.21 7.19
CA ASN A 373 -28.89 -18.45 6.42
C ASN A 373 -30.23 -19.17 6.43
N PHE A 374 -30.88 -19.27 5.27
CA PHE A 374 -32.15 -19.97 5.12
C PHE A 374 -31.92 -21.45 4.79
N LYS A 375 -32.91 -22.29 5.09
CA LYS A 375 -32.90 -23.69 4.68
C LYS A 375 -32.86 -23.77 3.16
N PRO A 376 -32.10 -24.73 2.58
CA PRO A 376 -32.01 -24.86 1.14
C PRO A 376 -33.37 -24.87 0.44
N GLY A 377 -33.57 -23.97 -0.53
CA GLY A 377 -34.82 -23.85 -1.29
C GLY A 377 -36.02 -23.29 -0.51
N THR A 378 -35.82 -22.78 0.71
CA THR A 378 -36.89 -22.14 1.49
C THR A 378 -36.93 -20.63 1.34
N LEU A 379 -35.90 -20.04 0.74
CA LEU A 379 -35.94 -18.67 0.26
C LEU A 379 -36.78 -18.51 -1.03
N ASP A 380 -37.54 -19.54 -1.41
CA ASP A 380 -38.75 -19.33 -2.20
C ASP A 380 -39.71 -18.49 -1.35
N LEU A 381 -39.60 -17.19 -1.56
CA LEU A 381 -40.35 -16.10 -0.97
C LEU A 381 -41.85 -16.38 -1.11
N ASN A 382 -42.40 -17.23 -0.24
CA ASN A 382 -43.82 -17.29 -0.02
C ASN A 382 -44.26 -15.91 0.52
N ASP A 383 -45.54 -15.58 0.40
CA ASP A 383 -46.01 -14.22 0.73
C ASP A 383 -45.78 -13.86 2.20
N LEU A 384 -45.68 -14.86 3.09
CA LEU A 384 -45.36 -14.66 4.50
C LEU A 384 -43.90 -14.20 4.70
N THR A 385 -42.95 -14.84 4.01
CA THR A 385 -41.54 -14.44 4.02
C THR A 385 -41.42 -13.02 3.47
N LYS A 386 -41.99 -12.74 2.29
CA LYS A 386 -41.99 -11.38 1.72
C LYS A 386 -42.51 -10.32 2.67
N LYS A 387 -43.65 -10.59 3.30
CA LYS A 387 -44.26 -9.69 4.28
C LYS A 387 -43.33 -9.46 5.47
N SER A 388 -42.65 -10.50 5.94
CA SER A 388 -41.68 -10.39 7.03
C SER A 388 -40.48 -9.49 6.66
N PHE A 389 -39.97 -9.59 5.43
CA PHE A 389 -38.92 -8.68 4.93
C PHE A 389 -39.40 -7.22 4.86
N LEU A 390 -40.63 -7.00 4.39
CA LEU A 390 -41.22 -5.67 4.31
C LEU A 390 -41.47 -5.06 5.69
N ASP A 391 -42.08 -5.82 6.60
CA ASP A 391 -42.33 -5.42 7.99
C ASP A 391 -41.00 -5.03 8.66
N PHE A 392 -39.98 -5.89 8.56
CA PHE A 392 -38.65 -5.62 9.11
C PHE A 392 -38.07 -4.32 8.56
N ARG A 393 -38.18 -4.06 7.25
CA ARG A 393 -37.70 -2.81 6.67
C ARG A 393 -38.46 -1.58 7.18
N LEU A 394 -39.78 -1.66 7.27
CA LEU A 394 -40.63 -0.55 7.72
C LEU A 394 -40.32 -0.18 9.18
N ASP A 395 -40.05 -1.16 10.03
CA ASP A 395 -39.74 -0.94 11.44
C ASP A 395 -38.50 -0.05 11.65
N PHE A 396 -37.55 -0.07 10.71
CA PHE A 396 -36.32 0.70 10.75
C PHE A 396 -36.37 2.01 9.96
N ARG A 397 -37.26 2.13 8.96
CA ARG A 397 -37.37 3.32 8.10
C ARG A 397 -37.67 4.58 8.91
N ASP A 398 -38.50 4.45 9.93
CA ASP A 398 -38.95 5.57 10.76
C ASP A 398 -38.07 5.78 12.00
N ARG A 399 -36.95 5.04 12.12
CA ARG A 399 -36.04 5.16 13.27
C ARG A 399 -35.14 6.37 13.14
N GLU A 400 -35.09 7.14 14.21
CA GLU A 400 -34.20 8.28 14.31
C GLU A 400 -32.74 7.85 14.11
N GLY A 401 -32.08 8.50 13.16
CA GLY A 401 -30.68 8.23 12.84
C GLY A 401 -30.44 7.04 11.90
N CYS A 402 -31.46 6.28 11.51
CA CYS A 402 -31.36 5.34 10.39
C CYS A 402 -31.37 6.12 9.07
N ASN A 403 -30.36 5.92 8.23
CA ASN A 403 -30.23 6.55 6.92
C ASN A 403 -30.83 5.70 5.81
N ASP A 404 -30.43 4.42 5.76
CA ASP A 404 -30.86 3.51 4.71
C ASP A 404 -30.75 2.05 5.17
N ILE A 405 -31.48 1.18 4.47
CA ILE A 405 -31.49 -0.26 4.71
C ILE A 405 -31.50 -0.96 3.37
N VAL A 406 -30.56 -1.88 3.20
CA VAL A 406 -30.37 -2.58 1.95
C VAL A 406 -30.32 -4.07 2.20
N TRP A 407 -31.10 -4.82 1.41
CA TRP A 407 -31.05 -6.26 1.45
C TRP A 407 -30.10 -6.77 0.38
N CYS A 408 -29.43 -7.86 0.67
CA CYS A 408 -28.49 -8.51 -0.22
C CYS A 408 -28.82 -10.01 -0.24
N ARG A 409 -28.68 -10.66 -1.39
CA ARG A 409 -28.84 -12.11 -1.56
C ARG A 409 -27.54 -12.70 -2.11
N GLY A 410 -27.10 -13.84 -1.59
CA GLY A 410 -25.94 -14.55 -2.12
C GLY A 410 -26.12 -14.93 -3.57
N VAL A 411 -25.07 -14.71 -4.38
CA VAL A 411 -25.04 -15.19 -5.77
C VAL A 411 -24.70 -16.67 -5.81
N GLU A 412 -23.72 -17.09 -5.02
CA GLU A 412 -23.25 -18.47 -4.96
C GLU A 412 -24.10 -19.32 -4.02
N GLU A 413 -24.57 -18.73 -2.93
CA GLU A 413 -25.44 -19.35 -1.92
C GLU A 413 -26.77 -18.59 -1.93
N PRO A 414 -27.74 -18.96 -2.78
CA PRO A 414 -28.98 -18.19 -2.97
C PRO A 414 -29.92 -18.21 -1.75
N ASP A 415 -29.66 -19.07 -0.77
CA ASP A 415 -30.35 -19.11 0.52
C ASP A 415 -29.65 -18.27 1.59
N ASP A 416 -28.50 -17.65 1.27
CA ASP A 416 -27.85 -16.68 2.13
C ASP A 416 -28.38 -15.27 1.82
N CYS A 417 -28.77 -14.54 2.86
CA CYS A 417 -29.20 -13.16 2.77
C CYS A 417 -28.48 -12.30 3.79
N ALA A 418 -28.31 -11.02 3.46
CA ALA A 418 -27.83 -10.03 4.40
C ALA A 418 -28.67 -8.76 4.39
N VAL A 419 -28.73 -8.07 5.51
CA VAL A 419 -29.23 -6.70 5.62
C VAL A 419 -28.08 -5.80 5.97
N LEU A 420 -27.90 -4.71 5.23
CA LEU A 420 -27.04 -3.58 5.60
C LEU A 420 -27.92 -2.46 6.14
N ILE A 421 -27.64 -2.00 7.37
CA ILE A 421 -28.36 -0.90 8.01
C ILE A 421 -27.37 0.24 8.21
N HIS A 422 -27.59 1.37 7.54
CA HIS A 422 -26.73 2.54 7.64
C HIS A 422 -27.26 3.53 8.66
N TRP A 423 -26.41 3.92 9.60
CA TRP A 423 -26.72 4.87 10.66
C TRP A 423 -25.95 6.19 10.47
N LYS A 424 -26.62 7.30 10.78
CA LYS A 424 -26.05 8.66 10.76
C LYS A 424 -24.87 8.82 11.71
N SER A 425 -24.94 8.17 12.87
CA SER A 425 -23.88 8.22 13.87
C SER A 425 -23.79 6.93 14.69
N VAL A 426 -22.63 6.70 15.32
CA VAL A 426 -22.43 5.61 16.28
C VAL A 426 -23.40 5.73 17.48
N GLU A 427 -23.75 6.94 17.92
CA GLU A 427 -24.73 7.19 18.99
C GLU A 427 -26.14 6.77 18.57
N ALA A 428 -26.57 7.13 17.36
CA ALA A 428 -27.86 6.72 16.83
C ALA A 428 -27.99 5.20 16.78
N ARG A 429 -26.93 4.51 16.32
CA ARG A 429 -26.88 3.05 16.33
C ARG A 429 -26.94 2.48 17.75
N LYS A 430 -26.15 3.03 18.69
CA LYS A 430 -26.16 2.61 20.11
C LYS A 430 -27.56 2.75 20.73
N ALA A 431 -28.22 3.88 20.49
CA ALA A 431 -29.58 4.15 20.98
C ALA A 431 -30.63 3.14 20.45
N ASN A 432 -30.40 2.60 19.24
CA ASN A 432 -31.30 1.62 18.62
C ASN A 432 -30.83 0.16 18.82
N SER A 433 -29.72 -0.11 19.51
CA SER A 433 -29.12 -1.46 19.60
C SER A 433 -30.06 -2.55 20.13
N GLN A 434 -30.91 -2.25 21.10
CA GLN A 434 -31.90 -3.20 21.61
C GLN A 434 -33.00 -3.48 20.58
N PHE A 435 -33.48 -2.43 19.91
CA PHE A 435 -34.47 -2.54 18.85
C PHE A 435 -33.96 -3.40 17.68
N ILE A 436 -32.69 -3.23 17.26
CA ILE A 436 -32.07 -4.06 16.22
C ILE A 436 -32.19 -5.55 16.58
N ARG A 437 -31.84 -5.90 17.83
CA ARG A 437 -31.92 -7.28 18.31
C ARG A 437 -33.35 -7.80 18.34
N ASP A 438 -34.29 -7.01 18.87
CA ASP A 438 -35.68 -7.41 18.99
C ASP A 438 -36.34 -7.62 17.63
N SER A 439 -36.14 -6.69 16.68
CA SER A 439 -36.64 -6.83 15.31
C SER A 439 -35.99 -7.99 14.57
N THR A 440 -34.70 -8.24 14.78
CA THR A 440 -34.01 -9.40 14.17
C THR A 440 -34.60 -10.71 14.70
N ASN A 441 -34.77 -10.83 16.01
CA ASN A 441 -35.37 -12.01 16.64
C ASN A 441 -36.83 -12.21 16.21
N GLU A 442 -37.59 -11.13 16.07
CA GLU A 442 -38.97 -11.20 15.58
C GLU A 442 -39.01 -11.67 14.12
N PHE A 443 -38.13 -11.16 13.26
CA PHE A 443 -37.99 -11.60 11.88
C PHE A 443 -37.63 -13.10 11.78
N VAL A 444 -36.66 -13.56 12.57
CA VAL A 444 -36.30 -14.98 12.69
C VAL A 444 -37.50 -15.83 13.07
N ARG A 445 -38.23 -15.40 14.10
CA ARG A 445 -39.41 -16.12 14.61
C ARG A 445 -40.52 -16.18 13.56
N LYS A 446 -40.74 -15.12 12.80
CA LYS A 446 -41.78 -15.05 11.76
C LYS A 446 -41.42 -15.84 10.49
N SER A 447 -40.15 -15.80 10.09
CA SER A 447 -39.67 -16.49 8.89
C SER A 447 -39.59 -18.01 9.09
N GLY A 448 -39.25 -18.50 10.29
CA GLY A 448 -39.34 -19.91 10.69
C GLY A 448 -38.49 -20.90 9.87
N SER A 449 -37.66 -20.40 8.95
CA SER A 449 -36.98 -21.19 7.91
C SER A 449 -35.46 -20.99 7.90
N LEU A 450 -34.88 -20.44 8.96
CA LEU A 450 -33.42 -20.34 9.09
C LEU A 450 -32.77 -21.68 9.47
N THR A 451 -31.56 -21.93 8.98
CA THR A 451 -30.72 -23.08 9.39
C THR A 451 -29.96 -22.80 10.67
N ASP A 452 -29.61 -21.53 10.92
CA ASP A 452 -28.75 -21.08 12.01
C ASP A 452 -29.24 -19.77 12.65
N GLU A 453 -28.67 -19.41 13.81
CA GLU A 453 -28.88 -18.10 14.43
C GLU A 453 -28.32 -16.98 13.52
N PRO A 454 -29.04 -15.85 13.34
CA PRO A 454 -28.52 -14.72 12.57
C PRO A 454 -27.22 -14.22 13.16
N GLN A 455 -26.30 -13.86 12.27
CA GLN A 455 -25.03 -13.26 12.67
C GLN A 455 -25.14 -11.75 12.51
N LEU A 456 -25.18 -11.04 13.63
CA LEU A 456 -25.14 -9.57 13.64
C LEU A 456 -23.68 -9.13 13.68
N PHE A 457 -23.26 -8.46 12.63
CA PHE A 457 -21.95 -7.85 12.50
C PHE A 457 -22.06 -6.33 12.65
N ASP A 458 -21.26 -5.77 13.56
CA ASP A 458 -21.17 -4.34 13.82
C ASP A 458 -20.00 -3.75 13.04
N PHE A 459 -20.23 -2.81 12.10
CA PHE A 459 -19.15 -2.17 11.35
C PHE A 459 -19.09 -0.68 11.62
N ASN A 460 -18.09 -0.26 12.39
CA ASN A 460 -17.79 1.16 12.53
C ASN A 460 -17.15 1.66 11.23
N ALA A 461 -17.88 2.51 10.51
CA ALA A 461 -17.35 3.17 9.32
C ALA A 461 -16.46 4.33 9.77
N LYS A 462 -15.15 4.12 9.77
CA LYS A 462 -14.22 5.24 9.72
C LYS A 462 -14.25 5.74 8.28
N SER A 463 -15.09 6.74 8.00
CA SER A 463 -15.11 7.34 6.66
C SER A 463 -13.76 7.99 6.40
N ASP A 464 -13.08 7.53 5.36
CA ASP A 464 -11.82 8.10 4.93
C ASP A 464 -12.06 9.48 4.28
N ARG A 465 -11.08 10.39 4.39
CA ARG A 465 -11.14 11.82 4.04
C ARG A 465 -11.53 12.14 2.58
N LEU A 466 -11.65 11.13 1.71
CA LEU A 466 -11.63 11.31 0.25
C LEU A 466 -12.97 11.11 -0.46
N SER A 467 -14.05 10.66 0.20
CA SER A 467 -15.38 10.64 -0.45
C SER A 467 -16.29 11.72 0.13
N TYR A 468 -16.38 12.85 -0.57
CA TYR A 468 -17.43 13.86 -0.44
C TYR A 468 -18.84 13.34 -0.84
N ASP A 469 -18.94 12.08 -1.28
CA ASP A 469 -20.18 11.48 -1.71
C ASP A 469 -20.93 10.94 -0.49
N GLY A 470 -22.16 11.44 -0.28
CA GLY A 470 -22.98 11.25 0.92
C GLY A 470 -23.42 9.79 1.21
N PRO A 471 -24.73 9.53 1.43
CA PRO A 471 -25.21 8.21 1.88
C PRO A 471 -24.67 7.07 0.99
N LEU A 472 -24.27 5.93 1.59
CA LEU A 472 -23.75 4.71 0.96
C LEU A 472 -23.80 4.72 -0.58
N SER A 473 -22.79 5.30 -1.23
CA SER A 473 -22.68 5.30 -2.71
C SER A 473 -22.66 3.89 -3.30
N ILE A 474 -22.35 2.89 -2.47
CA ILE A 474 -22.38 1.47 -2.82
C ILE A 474 -23.78 1.01 -3.27
N ILE A 475 -24.85 1.71 -2.89
CA ILE A 475 -26.24 1.42 -3.31
C ILE A 475 -26.43 1.70 -4.81
N GLU A 476 -25.53 2.44 -5.47
CA GLU A 476 -25.54 2.64 -6.92
C GLU A 476 -25.01 1.43 -7.72
N PHE A 477 -24.58 0.38 -7.04
CA PHE A 477 -24.04 -0.85 -7.62
C PHE A 477 -25.01 -2.00 -7.33
N PRO A 478 -25.41 -2.80 -8.33
CA PRO A 478 -26.32 -3.93 -8.12
C PRO A 478 -25.65 -5.16 -7.52
N LEU A 479 -24.32 -5.23 -7.51
CA LEU A 479 -23.56 -6.34 -6.97
C LEU A 479 -22.64 -5.84 -5.84
N LEU A 480 -22.49 -6.63 -4.79
CA LEU A 480 -21.70 -6.34 -3.61
C LEU A 480 -20.79 -7.54 -3.31
N GLU A 481 -19.49 -7.32 -3.34
CA GLU A 481 -18.52 -8.25 -2.77
C GLU A 481 -18.27 -7.90 -1.30
N VAL A 482 -18.45 -8.88 -0.43
CA VAL A 482 -18.22 -8.78 1.01
C VAL A 482 -17.01 -9.65 1.33
N THR A 483 -15.87 -9.04 1.64
CA THR A 483 -14.64 -9.77 1.96
C THR A 483 -14.32 -9.63 3.44
N THR A 484 -14.33 -10.75 4.16
CA THR A 484 -13.92 -10.84 5.57
C THR A 484 -12.51 -11.42 5.69
N LEU A 485 -11.65 -10.68 6.37
CA LEU A 485 -10.22 -10.94 6.52
C LEU A 485 -9.88 -11.05 8.01
N GLU A 486 -9.32 -12.18 8.42
CA GLU A 486 -8.82 -12.37 9.77
C GLU A 486 -7.46 -11.67 9.93
N ILE A 487 -7.36 -10.80 10.93
CA ILE A 487 -6.16 -10.02 11.22
C ILE A 487 -5.81 -10.10 12.72
N PRO A 488 -4.53 -10.01 13.10
CA PRO A 488 -4.16 -9.99 14.52
C PRO A 488 -4.85 -8.84 15.28
N ASN A 489 -5.34 -9.12 16.49
CA ASN A 489 -5.95 -8.16 17.42
C ASN A 489 -4.88 -7.29 18.11
N SER A 490 -4.01 -6.68 17.30
CA SER A 490 -3.12 -5.63 17.76
C SER A 490 -3.48 -4.34 17.03
N PRO A 491 -3.59 -3.19 17.72
CA PRO A 491 -3.85 -1.91 17.07
C PRO A 491 -2.87 -1.63 15.92
N ARG A 492 -1.64 -2.14 16.04
CA ARG A 492 -0.59 -2.02 15.03
C ARG A 492 -0.87 -2.83 13.76
N ALA A 493 -1.26 -4.10 13.89
CA ALA A 493 -1.60 -4.92 12.73
C ALA A 493 -2.85 -4.40 12.04
N GLN A 494 -3.86 -3.99 12.81
CA GLN A 494 -5.07 -3.34 12.29
C GLN A 494 -4.73 -2.08 11.50
N PHE A 495 -3.88 -1.20 12.04
CA PHE A 495 -3.44 0.00 11.33
C PHE A 495 -2.65 -0.30 10.03
N LEU A 496 -1.75 -1.29 10.06
CA LEU A 496 -1.02 -1.69 8.86
C LEU A 496 -1.96 -2.24 7.79
N PHE A 497 -2.94 -3.04 8.22
CA PHE A 497 -3.97 -3.58 7.35
C PHE A 497 -4.83 -2.48 6.75
N GLU A 498 -5.33 -1.53 7.55
CA GLU A 498 -6.04 -0.31 7.11
C GLU A 498 -5.31 0.35 5.95
N ARG A 499 -4.02 0.59 6.15
CA ARG A 499 -3.18 1.27 5.17
C ARG A 499 -3.02 0.47 3.88
N PHE A 500 -2.76 -0.83 3.98
CA PHE A 500 -2.56 -1.68 2.80
C PHE A 500 -3.86 -1.91 2.04
N TYR A 501 -4.97 -2.10 2.75
CA TYR A 501 -6.28 -2.18 2.13
C TYR A 501 -6.67 -0.85 1.49
N GLY A 502 -6.44 0.30 2.13
CA GLY A 502 -6.67 1.62 1.51
C GLY A 502 -5.82 1.85 0.26
N ALA A 503 -4.58 1.36 0.25
CA ALA A 503 -3.72 1.40 -0.94
C ALA A 503 -4.22 0.48 -2.08
N TYR A 504 -4.89 -0.63 -1.75
CA TYR A 504 -5.61 -1.48 -2.70
C TYR A 504 -6.91 -0.82 -3.18
N GLN A 505 -7.70 -0.26 -2.26
CA GLN A 505 -8.95 0.45 -2.55
C GLN A 505 -8.73 1.60 -3.52
N SER A 506 -7.60 2.31 -3.41
CA SER A 506 -7.28 3.41 -4.30
C SER A 506 -7.11 2.99 -5.77
N THR A 507 -6.97 1.70 -6.05
CA THR A 507 -6.96 1.16 -7.42
C THR A 507 -8.34 1.17 -8.07
N THR A 508 -9.42 1.37 -7.31
CA THR A 508 -10.78 1.51 -7.85
C THR A 508 -11.09 2.95 -8.31
N HIS A 509 -10.25 3.93 -7.96
CA HIS A 509 -10.44 5.31 -8.37
C HIS A 509 -10.17 5.52 -9.86
N ILE A 510 -11.01 6.32 -10.52
CA ILE A 510 -10.74 6.83 -11.86
C ILE A 510 -10.13 8.22 -11.73
N ASN A 511 -8.83 8.31 -11.97
CA ASN A 511 -8.12 9.57 -12.08
C ASN A 511 -8.29 10.13 -13.50
N GLY A 512 -9.38 10.86 -13.73
CA GLY A 512 -9.50 11.67 -14.94
C GLY A 512 -10.93 11.87 -15.43
N ARG A 513 -11.23 13.12 -15.78
CA ARG A 513 -12.19 13.42 -16.84
C ARG A 513 -11.42 13.35 -18.16
N LEU A 514 -11.53 12.27 -18.93
CA LEU A 514 -11.13 12.32 -20.34
C LEU A 514 -12.20 13.07 -21.12
N GLY A 515 -12.05 14.39 -21.23
CA GLY A 515 -13.01 15.28 -21.88
C GLY A 515 -14.27 15.55 -21.04
N SER A 516 -15.39 15.78 -21.70
CA SER A 516 -16.68 16.11 -21.06
C SER A 516 -17.57 14.90 -20.77
N GLN A 517 -17.24 13.71 -21.27
CA GLN A 517 -18.03 12.50 -21.05
C GLN A 517 -17.71 11.86 -19.71
N ARG A 518 -18.76 11.51 -18.97
CA ARG A 518 -18.66 10.73 -17.73
C ARG A 518 -18.49 9.26 -18.10
N ILE A 519 -17.30 8.71 -17.85
CA ILE A 519 -17.07 7.27 -17.95
C ILE A 519 -17.66 6.61 -16.70
N GLU A 520 -18.41 5.53 -16.88
CA GLU A 520 -18.93 4.76 -15.76
C GLU A 520 -17.81 3.98 -15.06
N ARG A 521 -17.86 3.96 -13.72
CA ARG A 521 -16.91 3.18 -12.91
C ARG A 521 -17.32 1.72 -12.89
N ALA A 522 -16.36 0.81 -13.00
CA ALA A 522 -16.59 -0.63 -12.80
C ALA A 522 -17.10 -0.93 -11.38
N CYS A 523 -16.53 -0.22 -10.40
CA CYS A 523 -16.75 -0.44 -8.98
C CYS A 523 -16.61 0.83 -8.14
N ASP A 524 -17.09 0.74 -6.91
CA ASP A 524 -16.78 1.65 -5.81
C ASP A 524 -16.52 0.81 -4.56
N ALA A 525 -15.50 1.17 -3.81
CA ALA A 525 -15.06 0.40 -2.66
C ALA A 525 -15.24 1.23 -1.39
N LYS A 526 -15.78 0.59 -0.34
CA LYS A 526 -15.97 1.16 0.98
C LYS A 526 -15.42 0.20 2.03
N THR A 527 -14.67 0.74 2.99
CA THR A 527 -13.99 -0.04 4.02
C THR A 527 -14.68 0.13 5.36
N PHE A 528 -14.86 -0.97 6.07
CA PHE A 528 -15.40 -0.91 7.43
C PHE A 528 -14.61 -1.81 8.38
N PHE A 529 -14.42 -1.33 9.61
CA PHE A 529 -13.87 -2.16 10.68
C PHE A 529 -15.01 -2.76 11.46
N SER A 530 -15.07 -4.09 11.47
CA SER A 530 -15.81 -4.78 12.51
C SER A 530 -14.88 -5.13 13.66
N HIS A 531 -15.31 -4.85 14.87
CA HIS A 531 -14.72 -5.47 16.05
C HIS A 531 -15.61 -6.65 16.41
N ASP A 532 -15.65 -7.63 15.52
CA ASP A 532 -16.58 -8.74 15.71
C ASP A 532 -16.04 -9.72 16.75
N GLN A 533 -16.84 -9.93 17.80
CA GLN A 533 -16.74 -11.07 18.72
C GLN A 533 -17.67 -12.22 18.28
N ALA A 534 -18.60 -12.02 17.33
CA ALA A 534 -19.69 -12.94 17.02
C ALA A 534 -19.32 -14.09 16.05
N LEU A 535 -18.28 -13.94 15.21
CA LEU A 535 -17.73 -15.08 14.44
C LEU A 535 -17.13 -16.19 15.32
N SER A 536 -16.84 -15.90 16.61
CA SER A 536 -16.73 -16.96 17.60
C SER A 536 -18.13 -17.45 17.92
N SER A 537 -18.63 -18.35 17.06
CA SER A 537 -19.89 -19.06 17.24
C SER A 537 -20.24 -19.28 18.72
N SER A 538 -21.52 -19.13 19.05
CA SER A 538 -22.14 -19.62 20.30
C SER A 538 -21.68 -21.04 20.67
N ALA A 539 -21.25 -21.86 19.70
CA ALA A 539 -20.62 -23.16 19.91
C ALA A 539 -19.17 -23.11 20.46
N ALA A 540 -18.31 -22.20 19.98
CA ALA A 540 -16.93 -22.04 20.48
C ALA A 540 -16.90 -21.47 21.91
N LEU A 541 -17.81 -20.53 22.23
CA LEU A 541 -18.00 -20.03 23.59
C LEU A 541 -18.55 -21.10 24.54
N LYS A 542 -19.37 -22.04 24.06
CA LYS A 542 -19.85 -23.20 24.83
C LYS A 542 -18.79 -24.29 25.01
N ALA A 543 -17.78 -24.36 24.13
CA ALA A 543 -16.70 -25.35 24.17
C ALA A 543 -15.51 -24.95 25.07
N GLY A 544 -15.56 -23.80 25.76
CA GLY A 544 -14.54 -23.40 26.74
C GLY A 544 -13.16 -23.05 26.16
N THR A 545 -13.00 -23.00 24.85
CA THR A 545 -11.74 -22.62 24.18
C THR A 545 -11.66 -21.09 24.09
N ARG A 546 -11.17 -20.46 25.15
CA ARG A 546 -10.88 -19.01 25.25
C ARG A 546 -9.66 -18.56 24.40
N ASP A 547 -9.13 -19.41 23.54
CA ASP A 547 -7.78 -19.26 22.99
C ASP A 547 -7.62 -18.33 21.77
N ASN A 548 -8.63 -17.55 21.37
CA ASN A 548 -8.53 -16.68 20.19
C ASN A 548 -8.90 -15.20 20.42
N ILE A 549 -8.53 -14.64 21.58
CA ILE A 549 -8.61 -13.19 21.83
C ILE A 549 -7.62 -12.40 20.93
N ASP A 550 -6.66 -13.09 20.31
CA ASP A 550 -5.58 -12.49 19.53
C ASP A 550 -5.94 -12.14 18.08
N LYS A 551 -7.21 -12.27 17.68
CA LYS A 551 -7.66 -12.03 16.29
C LYS A 551 -8.89 -11.12 16.24
N VAL A 552 -8.99 -10.31 15.19
CA VAL A 552 -10.19 -9.54 14.81
C VAL A 552 -10.48 -9.74 13.34
N TYR A 553 -11.71 -9.43 12.92
CA TYR A 553 -12.14 -9.56 11.53
C TYR A 553 -12.31 -8.20 10.88
N PHE A 554 -11.58 -7.95 9.81
CA PHE A 554 -11.82 -6.82 8.91
C PHE A 554 -12.85 -7.21 7.86
N THR A 555 -13.76 -6.31 7.50
CA THR A 555 -14.67 -6.56 6.37
C THR A 555 -14.64 -5.41 5.37
N GLY A 556 -14.22 -5.72 4.14
CA GLY A 556 -14.28 -4.82 3.01
C GLY A 556 -15.57 -5.02 2.23
N LEU A 557 -16.20 -3.91 1.82
CA LEU A 557 -17.36 -3.93 0.93
C LEU A 557 -16.97 -3.29 -0.41
N MET A 558 -17.13 -4.03 -1.52
CA MET A 558 -16.92 -3.50 -2.86
C MET A 558 -18.19 -3.64 -3.69
N GLY A 559 -18.73 -2.51 -4.14
CA GLY A 559 -19.85 -2.46 -5.07
C GLY A 559 -19.36 -2.61 -6.50
N TRP A 560 -20.01 -3.46 -7.28
CA TRP A 560 -19.70 -3.79 -8.67
C TRP A 560 -20.89 -3.53 -9.59
N LYS A 561 -20.64 -3.03 -10.80
CA LYS A 561 -21.71 -2.76 -11.78
C LYS A 561 -22.37 -4.02 -12.31
N SER A 562 -21.60 -5.09 -12.44
CA SER A 562 -22.07 -6.42 -12.82
C SER A 562 -21.00 -7.46 -12.46
N VAL A 563 -21.32 -8.74 -12.65
CA VAL A 563 -20.34 -9.83 -12.48
C VAL A 563 -19.22 -9.72 -13.51
N GLU A 564 -19.54 -9.31 -14.75
CA GLU A 564 -18.58 -9.09 -15.83
C GLU A 564 -17.63 -7.94 -15.48
N ALA A 565 -18.14 -6.84 -14.93
CA ALA A 565 -17.32 -5.71 -14.47
C ALA A 565 -16.29 -6.15 -13.43
N MET A 566 -16.72 -6.98 -12.48
CA MET A 566 -15.87 -7.55 -11.43
C MET A 566 -14.80 -8.48 -12.01
N GLN A 567 -15.19 -9.43 -12.85
CA GLN A 567 -14.27 -10.38 -13.48
C GLN A 567 -13.26 -9.67 -14.40
N GLU A 568 -13.71 -8.72 -15.20
CA GLU A 568 -12.85 -7.92 -16.09
C GLU A 568 -11.83 -7.13 -15.28
N TRP A 569 -12.27 -6.44 -14.22
CA TRP A 569 -11.38 -5.64 -13.37
C TRP A 569 -10.35 -6.50 -12.63
N TYR A 570 -10.77 -7.61 -12.01
CA TYR A 570 -9.86 -8.51 -11.30
C TYR A 570 -8.90 -9.24 -12.25
N THR A 571 -9.37 -9.62 -13.44
CA THR A 571 -8.53 -10.22 -14.46
C THR A 571 -7.48 -9.24 -14.96
N ASP A 572 -7.84 -7.98 -15.20
CA ASP A 572 -6.88 -6.92 -15.54
C ASP A 572 -5.87 -6.65 -14.42
N PHE A 573 -6.31 -6.73 -13.16
CA PHE A 573 -5.42 -6.63 -12.02
C PHE A 573 -4.43 -7.80 -12.01
N ALA A 574 -4.91 -9.04 -12.10
CA ALA A 574 -4.10 -10.25 -12.02
C ALA A 574 -3.13 -10.38 -13.21
N ARG A 575 -3.52 -9.91 -14.40
CA ARG A 575 -2.68 -9.88 -15.61
C ARG A 575 -1.69 -8.72 -15.65
N CYS A 576 -1.67 -7.86 -14.63
CA CYS A 576 -0.75 -6.75 -14.61
C CYS A 576 0.69 -7.24 -14.43
N GLU A 577 1.44 -7.32 -15.53
CA GLU A 577 2.85 -7.71 -15.56
C GLU A 577 3.77 -6.71 -14.85
N ILE A 578 3.30 -5.48 -14.63
CA ILE A 578 4.08 -4.41 -14.00
C ILE A 578 3.85 -4.42 -12.49
N TYR A 579 4.84 -4.96 -11.76
CA TYR A 579 4.79 -5.05 -10.30
C TYR A 579 4.61 -3.69 -9.62
N GLU A 580 5.32 -2.67 -10.10
CA GLU A 580 5.27 -1.31 -9.56
C GLU A 580 3.88 -0.68 -9.74
N ARG A 581 3.07 -1.17 -10.68
CA ARG A 581 1.73 -0.65 -10.93
C ARG A 581 0.73 -1.16 -9.89
N LEU A 582 0.65 -2.48 -9.71
CA LEU A 582 -0.39 -3.12 -8.89
C LEU A 582 0.14 -4.24 -7.97
N GLY A 583 1.13 -5.02 -8.41
CA GLY A 583 1.59 -6.21 -7.69
C GLY A 583 2.07 -5.94 -6.26
N HIS A 584 2.72 -4.81 -6.02
CA HIS A 584 3.17 -4.43 -4.69
C HIS A 584 2.02 -4.22 -3.68
N LYS A 585 0.81 -3.84 -4.14
CA LYS A 585 -0.37 -3.63 -3.28
C LYS A 585 -0.93 -4.96 -2.80
N THR A 586 -0.96 -5.95 -3.68
CA THR A 586 -1.35 -7.32 -3.32
C THR A 586 -0.33 -7.97 -2.40
N ASP A 587 0.98 -7.79 -2.63
CA ASP A 587 2.01 -8.28 -1.70
C ASP A 587 1.85 -7.64 -0.31
N ALA A 588 1.62 -6.32 -0.26
CA ALA A 588 1.34 -5.58 0.98
C ALA A 588 0.18 -6.20 1.74
N LEU A 589 -0.97 -6.39 1.09
CA LEU A 589 -2.17 -6.92 1.71
C LEU A 589 -1.98 -8.39 2.14
N ARG A 590 -1.43 -9.24 1.27
CA ARG A 590 -1.10 -10.64 1.59
C ARG A 590 -0.17 -10.78 2.79
N SER A 591 0.76 -9.84 2.96
CA SER A 591 1.72 -9.94 4.06
C SER A 591 1.07 -9.77 5.43
N VAL A 592 -0.05 -9.04 5.53
CA VAL A 592 -0.73 -8.73 6.80
C VAL A 592 -1.96 -9.59 7.06
N CYS A 593 -2.53 -10.21 6.03
CA CYS A 593 -3.53 -11.25 6.21
C CYS A 593 -2.91 -12.43 6.97
N ALA A 594 -3.71 -13.08 7.85
CA ALA A 594 -3.41 -14.43 8.29
C ALA A 594 -3.33 -15.38 7.07
N GLU A 595 -2.82 -16.60 7.26
CA GLU A 595 -2.66 -17.61 6.18
C GLU A 595 -3.78 -17.55 5.12
N PRO A 596 -3.50 -17.65 3.81
CA PRO A 596 -4.48 -17.44 2.74
C PRO A 596 -5.79 -18.23 2.88
N GLY A 597 -5.79 -19.33 3.64
CA GLY A 597 -6.98 -20.13 3.96
C GLY A 597 -7.98 -19.46 4.91
N ASN A 598 -7.64 -18.35 5.58
CA ASN A 598 -8.51 -17.66 6.54
C ASN A 598 -9.22 -16.43 5.95
N ILE A 599 -9.12 -16.23 4.63
CA ILE A 599 -9.83 -15.16 3.93
C ILE A 599 -11.16 -15.72 3.42
N LYS A 600 -12.27 -15.05 3.72
CA LYS A 600 -13.61 -15.38 3.21
C LYS A 600 -14.15 -14.23 2.36
N SER A 601 -14.71 -14.51 1.20
CA SER A 601 -15.32 -13.51 0.31
C SER A 601 -16.63 -14.09 -0.18
N ARG A 602 -17.67 -13.27 -0.14
CA ARG A 602 -19.02 -13.63 -0.56
C ARG A 602 -19.52 -12.58 -1.54
N ILE A 603 -20.03 -13.05 -2.67
CA ILE A 603 -20.61 -12.17 -3.69
C ILE A 603 -22.12 -12.15 -3.49
N MET A 604 -22.67 -10.96 -3.34
CA MET A 604 -24.07 -10.72 -3.03
C MET A 604 -24.69 -9.80 -4.09
N ILE A 605 -25.91 -10.07 -4.53
CA ILE A 605 -26.72 -9.12 -5.31
C ILE A 605 -27.42 -8.18 -4.35
N LEU A 606 -27.24 -6.88 -4.55
CA LEU A 606 -27.93 -5.81 -3.83
C LEU A 606 -29.36 -5.72 -4.34
N ALA A 607 -30.27 -6.10 -3.46
CA ALA A 607 -31.69 -5.97 -3.65
C ALA A 607 -32.07 -4.58 -3.08
N VAL A 608 -31.78 -3.54 -3.87
CA VAL A 608 -31.97 -2.15 -3.45
C VAL A 608 -33.45 -1.81 -3.42
N PHE A 609 -33.97 -1.69 -2.22
CA PHE A 609 -35.35 -1.29 -2.00
C PHE A 609 -35.55 0.24 -1.98
N SER A 610 -34.56 1.05 -2.36
CA SER A 610 -34.65 2.51 -2.33
C SER A 610 -35.71 3.03 -3.31
N ALA A 611 -36.69 3.76 -2.77
CA ALA A 611 -37.71 4.46 -3.55
C ALA A 611 -37.13 5.40 -4.63
N GLN A 612 -35.91 5.90 -4.41
CA GLN A 612 -35.22 6.80 -5.33
C GLN A 612 -34.55 6.04 -6.49
N LEU A 613 -34.01 4.83 -6.28
CA LEU A 613 -33.33 4.07 -7.34
C LEU A 613 -34.29 3.40 -8.32
N VAL A 614 -35.45 2.89 -7.85
CA VAL A 614 -36.46 2.31 -8.76
C VAL A 614 -36.93 3.34 -9.79
N SER A 615 -36.99 4.64 -9.43
CA SER A 615 -37.32 5.70 -10.38
C SER A 615 -36.25 5.93 -11.46
N ARG A 616 -34.97 5.66 -11.16
CA ARG A 616 -33.84 5.83 -12.10
C ARG A 616 -33.67 4.61 -13.02
N TYR A 617 -33.70 3.40 -12.48
CA TYR A 617 -33.50 2.16 -13.26
C TYR A 617 -34.66 1.90 -14.24
N VAL A 618 -35.91 2.12 -13.82
CA VAL A 618 -37.09 1.99 -14.70
C VAL A 618 -37.02 3.01 -15.85
N TRP A 619 -36.39 4.16 -15.66
CA TRP A 619 -36.22 5.16 -16.73
C TRP A 619 -35.11 4.80 -17.73
N THR A 620 -33.98 4.26 -17.28
CA THR A 620 -32.88 3.87 -18.16
C THR A 620 -33.23 2.66 -19.04
N ASP A 621 -33.88 1.64 -18.48
CA ASP A 621 -34.24 0.43 -19.23
C ASP A 621 -35.37 0.70 -20.25
N VAL A 622 -36.37 1.51 -19.90
CA VAL A 622 -37.42 1.97 -20.83
C VAL A 622 -36.85 2.86 -21.94
N SER A 623 -35.73 3.56 -21.69
CA SER A 623 -35.08 4.40 -22.71
C SER A 623 -34.17 3.61 -23.66
N GLN A 624 -33.59 2.49 -23.22
CA GLN A 624 -32.69 1.66 -24.02
C GLN A 624 -33.40 0.50 -24.73
N ASN A 625 -34.45 -0.08 -24.15
CA ASN A 625 -35.23 -1.16 -24.75
C ASN A 625 -36.48 -0.64 -25.50
N ARG A 626 -36.27 0.00 -26.65
CA ARG A 626 -37.34 0.28 -27.63
C ARG A 626 -37.57 -0.84 -28.66
N SER A 627 -37.22 -2.09 -28.32
CA SER A 627 -37.60 -3.27 -29.10
C SER A 627 -38.34 -4.29 -28.24
N SER A 628 -39.66 -4.11 -28.21
CA SER A 628 -40.71 -5.15 -28.10
C SER A 628 -40.43 -6.37 -27.19
N LYS A 629 -40.95 -6.35 -25.95
CA LYS A 629 -41.73 -7.47 -25.35
C LYS A 629 -42.24 -7.31 -23.91
N LEU A 630 -42.14 -6.14 -23.26
CA LEU A 630 -42.95 -5.86 -22.06
C LEU A 630 -43.98 -4.77 -22.36
N GLN A 631 -45.22 -5.19 -22.66
CA GLN A 631 -46.38 -4.32 -22.48
C GLN A 631 -46.82 -4.43 -21.02
N LEU A 632 -46.61 -3.37 -20.25
CA LEU A 632 -47.25 -3.23 -18.94
C LEU A 632 -48.76 -3.06 -19.16
N PRO A 633 -49.62 -3.67 -18.34
CA PRO A 633 -51.05 -3.38 -18.35
C PRO A 633 -51.24 -1.94 -17.87
N ASP A 634 -51.91 -1.14 -18.70
CA ASP A 634 -52.38 0.21 -18.44
C ASP A 634 -51.28 1.28 -18.28
N GLY A 635 -51.16 2.13 -19.31
CA GLY A 635 -50.17 3.21 -19.47
C GLY A 635 -50.20 4.32 -18.40
N SER A 636 -49.87 3.97 -17.15
CA SER A 636 -49.84 4.87 -15.99
C SER A 636 -48.43 4.89 -15.37
N GLY A 637 -47.45 5.35 -16.14
CA GLY A 637 -46.05 5.51 -15.67
C GLY A 637 -45.86 6.42 -14.46
N HIS A 638 -46.89 7.15 -14.01
CA HIS A 638 -46.86 7.95 -12.79
C HIS A 638 -47.26 7.20 -11.50
N ALA A 639 -47.99 6.09 -11.56
CA ALA A 639 -48.47 5.37 -10.37
C ALA A 639 -47.41 4.47 -9.71
N PHE A 640 -46.43 4.00 -10.47
CA PHE A 640 -45.32 3.17 -9.96
C PHE A 640 -44.38 3.92 -9.00
N ASN A 641 -44.36 5.25 -9.04
CA ASN A 641 -43.41 6.04 -8.26
C ASN A 641 -43.85 6.29 -6.80
N THR A 642 -45.10 5.96 -6.45
CA THR A 642 -45.67 6.25 -5.12
C THR A 642 -46.16 5.02 -4.36
N ASN A 643 -46.33 3.86 -5.00
CA ASN A 643 -46.83 2.65 -4.33
C ASN A 643 -45.66 1.73 -3.86
N PRO A 644 -45.44 1.56 -2.54
CA PRO A 644 -44.44 0.64 -2.00
C PRO A 644 -44.70 -0.84 -2.35
N GLU A 645 -45.96 -1.25 -2.51
CA GLU A 645 -46.35 -2.63 -2.81
C GLU A 645 -45.99 -3.02 -4.25
N ALA A 646 -46.24 -2.14 -5.22
CA ALA A 646 -45.85 -2.37 -6.62
C ALA A 646 -44.32 -2.45 -6.80
N ARG A 647 -43.56 -1.76 -5.94
CA ARG A 647 -42.09 -1.87 -5.92
C ARG A 647 -41.62 -3.17 -5.29
N ALA A 648 -42.33 -3.68 -4.29
CA ALA A 648 -42.08 -5.01 -3.71
C ALA A 648 -42.41 -6.13 -4.71
N GLU A 649 -43.46 -5.99 -5.53
CA GLU A 649 -43.78 -6.96 -6.60
C GLU A 649 -42.75 -6.97 -7.74
N LEU A 650 -42.28 -5.79 -8.20
CA LEU A 650 -41.22 -5.71 -9.22
C LEU A 650 -39.89 -6.30 -8.70
N PHE A 651 -39.57 -6.04 -7.44
CA PHE A 651 -38.46 -6.66 -6.72
C PHE A 651 -38.56 -8.19 -6.70
N MET A 652 -39.77 -8.71 -6.48
CA MET A 652 -40.01 -10.15 -6.44
C MET A 652 -39.82 -10.82 -7.79
N LEU A 653 -40.19 -10.14 -8.87
CA LEU A 653 -39.95 -10.61 -10.22
C LEU A 653 -38.44 -10.63 -10.54
N LEU A 654 -37.69 -9.60 -10.13
CA LEU A 654 -36.24 -9.54 -10.33
C LEU A 654 -35.48 -10.60 -9.50
N LEU A 655 -35.94 -10.91 -8.28
CA LEU A 655 -35.35 -11.99 -7.46
C LEU A 655 -35.66 -13.39 -7.98
N ALA A 656 -36.82 -13.59 -8.62
CA ALA A 656 -37.17 -14.86 -9.25
C ALA A 656 -36.41 -15.09 -10.55
N ASP A 657 -36.13 -14.03 -11.32
CA ASP A 657 -35.43 -14.11 -12.62
C ASP A 657 -33.89 -14.17 -12.49
N ALA A 658 -33.33 -13.68 -11.38
CA ALA A 658 -31.90 -13.83 -11.10
C ALA A 658 -31.47 -15.31 -10.89
N GLY A 659 -32.42 -16.19 -10.54
CA GLY A 659 -32.17 -17.64 -10.39
C GLY A 659 -32.39 -18.46 -11.67
N SER A 660 -32.91 -17.87 -12.74
CA SER A 660 -33.25 -18.58 -13.99
C SER A 660 -32.20 -18.40 -15.10
N ASN A 661 -31.28 -17.45 -14.96
CA ASN A 661 -30.26 -17.08 -15.97
C ASN A 661 -28.80 -17.34 -15.54
N SER A 662 -28.54 -18.11 -14.48
CA SER A 662 -27.21 -18.59 -14.10
C SER A 662 -26.85 -19.91 -14.78
#